data_AF-A0A3M1UNL6-F1
#
_entry.id   AF-A0A3M1UNL6-F1
#
_cell.length_a   1.000
_cell.length_b   1.000
_cell.length_c   1.000
_cell.angle_alpha   90.00
_cell.angle_beta   90.00
_cell.angle_gamma   90.00
#
_symmetry.space_group_name_H-M   'P 1'
#
loop_
_entity.id
_entity.type
_entity.pdbx_description
1 polymer ?
#
loop_
_entity_poly.entity_id
_entity_poly.type
_entity_poly.pdbx_seq_one_letter_code
_entity_poly.pdbx_strand_id
1 'polypeptide(L)'
;RQVEIVDGQLLVNGKAILIKGVNRHEFDPDHGRVVSEARMIQDIQLMKQHNINAVRTSHYPNHPRWYELCDQYGLYVMDEANIESHELWEKGIILAQDSSWRDAFVDRGVSMVLRDRNHPSVIIWSLGNESGLGANFDAMADAIKWIDGSRPIHYESRNPAHSFGLPKYDIISNMYASTEQMRQLARMDPTRPLILCEYVSTRGNSVGGLQAYWDLIHYHPRMQGGFIGNWVDQGLRKYTDEGQPYFAYGGDFGENRHDSTLCINGLVFPEREVQPELMEVKKVYQPVEVRAVNLRKGLLEVHNQHHFVDLSHLVPQWELTANGQLIQHGQLAPLAVAAGQGKVIRIPFRYPEVEPAVEYMLKLSFRLKDSSRWAPAGHEVAWEQFRMPFYVPPADFLHWEEMPALSLRETTQLIEISSDSLKVRFDRQLGLMVSLEQGGQELLIRGPKPNLWRAPVDNDEGGGPNSFAASWRAAGLDSLLYQPQDVEIVQRTPAMIQLKISAQLTGKTSQMEYEGLYSIFGSGDIVLQNTFEPAGSWPVLPRVGMSMHLRPQYQHLAWYGRGPHESYEDRKSGAPFGFYSGKVEDQYVPYIYPTENGNKTDVRFAVLADSSARGLWVQGYPDVDLSAHLYTLENLTHARHTYELEQAPYISLNVDYRQAGLGGADSWPPRTHPAYQLPARPYSYSFRLLPGGNKAAQLRKQLPLVLPPVIQAAATHFQDSLLVQLESPVAGRPIYYTLNEEVGAEDALIKYTGPFYVRETTIVRAFCFEPGYGNSLIISRTFTRVQREPEAPPMEGRE
;
A
#
# COMPACT_ATOMS: atom_id res chain seq x y z
N ARG A 1 -0.22 -37.92 12.54
CA ARG A 1 -0.09 -37.44 11.14
C ARG A 1 1.22 -37.95 10.56
N GLN A 2 1.36 -38.00 9.23
CA GLN A 2 2.63 -38.29 8.54
C GLN A 2 3.17 -37.00 7.93
N VAL A 3 4.48 -36.76 8.04
CA VAL A 3 5.20 -35.70 7.31
C VAL A 3 6.34 -36.34 6.55
N GLU A 4 6.52 -35.91 5.31
CA GLU A 4 7.54 -36.43 4.41
C GLU A 4 7.84 -35.41 3.31
N ILE A 5 8.99 -35.53 2.66
CA ILE A 5 9.32 -34.78 1.44
C ILE A 5 9.32 -35.77 0.28
N VAL A 6 8.44 -35.55 -0.70
CA VAL A 6 8.33 -36.36 -1.92
C VAL A 6 8.26 -35.42 -3.11
N ASP A 7 9.03 -35.73 -4.17
CA ASP A 7 9.13 -34.92 -5.40
C ASP A 7 9.40 -33.43 -5.13
N GLY A 8 10.23 -33.16 -4.12
CA GLY A 8 10.61 -31.82 -3.69
C GLY A 8 9.50 -31.00 -3.06
N GLN A 9 8.46 -31.64 -2.53
CA GLN A 9 7.39 -30.99 -1.77
C GLN A 9 7.27 -31.58 -0.37
N LEU A 10 7.10 -30.72 0.63
CA LEU A 10 6.70 -31.08 1.99
C LEU A 10 5.23 -31.50 1.99
N LEU A 11 4.96 -32.75 2.36
CA LEU A 11 3.61 -33.28 2.47
C LEU A 11 3.20 -33.49 3.92
N VAL A 12 1.92 -33.26 4.20
CA VAL A 12 1.25 -33.73 5.42
C VAL A 12 0.13 -34.68 5.00
N ASN A 13 0.17 -35.92 5.50
CA ASN A 13 -0.79 -36.98 5.15
C ASN A 13 -0.98 -37.12 3.62
N GLY A 14 0.13 -37.11 2.86
CA GLY A 14 0.13 -37.25 1.41
C GLY A 14 -0.36 -36.03 0.61
N LYS A 15 -0.54 -34.86 1.23
CA LYS A 15 -0.91 -33.61 0.55
C LYS A 15 0.22 -32.58 0.67
N ALA A 16 0.65 -32.02 -0.47
CA ALA A 16 1.58 -30.89 -0.49
C ALA A 16 0.89 -29.67 0.11
N ILE A 17 1.36 -29.22 1.27
CA ILE A 17 0.75 -28.11 2.00
C ILE A 17 1.42 -26.78 1.64
N LEU A 18 0.68 -25.68 1.74
CA LEU A 18 1.25 -24.33 1.76
C LEU A 18 1.38 -23.83 3.21
N ILE A 19 2.57 -23.36 3.58
CA ILE A 19 2.87 -22.72 4.86
C ILE A 19 2.47 -21.24 4.77
N LYS A 20 1.36 -20.92 5.44
CA LYS A 20 0.82 -19.58 5.64
C LYS A 20 1.21 -19.14 7.05
N GLY A 21 2.51 -18.89 7.25
CA GLY A 21 3.12 -18.85 8.57
C GLY A 21 3.45 -17.44 9.08
N VAL A 22 3.75 -17.35 10.38
CA VAL A 22 4.30 -16.16 11.04
C VAL A 22 5.35 -16.55 12.09
N ASN A 23 6.38 -15.73 12.28
CA ASN A 23 7.34 -15.83 13.37
C ASN A 23 6.73 -15.24 14.65
N ARG A 24 6.89 -15.90 15.80
CA ARG A 24 6.34 -15.42 17.08
C ARG A 24 7.34 -15.56 18.20
N HIS A 25 7.74 -14.41 18.76
CA HIS A 25 8.37 -14.34 20.08
C HIS A 25 7.34 -14.49 21.22
N GLU A 26 7.75 -15.09 22.33
CA GLU A 26 6.98 -15.05 23.59
C GLU A 26 7.16 -13.70 24.27
N PHE A 27 6.24 -12.77 23.98
CA PHE A 27 6.29 -11.41 24.50
C PHE A 27 4.92 -10.90 24.99
N ASP A 28 4.92 -10.22 26.12
CA ASP A 28 3.82 -9.50 26.75
C ASP A 28 4.31 -8.09 27.17
N PRO A 29 3.56 -7.01 26.88
CA PRO A 29 4.01 -5.65 27.14
C PRO A 29 4.20 -5.32 28.63
N ASP A 30 3.56 -6.07 29.53
CA ASP A 30 3.61 -5.83 30.97
C ASP A 30 4.54 -6.81 31.70
N HIS A 31 4.68 -8.03 31.17
CA HIS A 31 5.42 -9.12 31.82
C HIS A 31 6.64 -9.60 31.03
N GLY A 32 7.00 -8.92 29.95
CA GLY A 32 8.13 -9.28 29.09
C GLY A 32 7.95 -10.67 28.50
N ARG A 33 8.87 -11.60 28.80
CA ARG A 33 8.83 -12.97 28.25
C ARG A 33 7.92 -13.93 29.01
N VAL A 34 7.22 -13.47 30.06
CA VAL A 34 6.25 -14.28 30.80
C VAL A 34 4.86 -14.10 30.19
N VAL A 35 4.50 -14.99 29.26
CA VAL A 35 3.22 -14.95 28.54
C VAL A 35 2.20 -15.86 29.21
N SER A 36 1.00 -15.33 29.51
CA SER A 36 -0.08 -16.13 30.09
C SER A 36 -0.74 -17.06 29.07
N GLU A 37 -1.37 -18.15 29.53
CA GLU A 37 -2.15 -19.04 28.66
C GLU A 37 -3.27 -18.28 27.92
N ALA A 38 -3.94 -17.33 28.59
CA ALA A 38 -4.97 -16.51 27.95
C ALA A 38 -4.41 -15.72 26.77
N ARG A 39 -3.19 -15.17 26.90
CA ARG A 39 -2.51 -14.46 25.81
C ARG A 39 -2.07 -15.41 24.69
N MET A 40 -1.60 -16.63 25.02
CA MET A 40 -1.31 -17.65 24.01
C MET A 40 -2.57 -18.01 23.20
N ILE A 41 -3.72 -18.20 23.86
CA ILE A 41 -4.99 -18.47 23.20
C ILE A 41 -5.40 -17.28 22.31
N GLN A 42 -5.28 -16.05 22.80
CA GLN A 42 -5.57 -14.84 22.01
C GLN A 42 -4.74 -14.79 20.73
N ASP A 43 -3.42 -15.03 20.82
CA ASP A 43 -2.52 -15.09 19.66
C ASP A 43 -3.00 -16.15 18.64
N ILE A 44 -3.27 -17.38 19.10
CA ILE A 44 -3.73 -18.49 18.25
C ILE A 44 -5.06 -18.16 17.57
N GLN A 45 -6.02 -17.60 18.31
CA GLN A 45 -7.33 -17.25 17.77
C GLN A 45 -7.20 -16.18 16.69
N LEU A 46 -6.44 -15.11 16.94
CA LEU A 46 -6.20 -14.04 15.97
C LEU A 46 -5.47 -14.56 14.72
N MET A 47 -4.44 -15.38 14.87
CA MET A 47 -3.74 -16.01 13.74
C MET A 47 -4.72 -16.78 12.85
N LYS A 48 -5.53 -17.66 13.43
CA LYS A 48 -6.50 -18.47 12.68
C LYS A 48 -7.61 -17.63 12.05
N GLN A 49 -8.06 -16.57 12.73
CA GLN A 49 -9.03 -15.61 12.19
C GLN A 49 -8.52 -14.85 10.96
N HIS A 50 -7.19 -14.75 10.81
CA HIS A 50 -6.51 -14.11 9.69
C HIS A 50 -5.80 -15.11 8.76
N ASN A 51 -6.34 -16.34 8.69
CA ASN A 51 -5.93 -17.39 7.75
C ASN A 51 -4.47 -17.88 7.90
N ILE A 52 -3.78 -17.55 9.00
CA ILE A 52 -2.47 -18.10 9.34
C ILE A 52 -2.66 -19.55 9.79
N ASN A 53 -1.83 -20.45 9.26
CA ASN A 53 -1.89 -21.89 9.52
C ASN A 53 -0.63 -22.46 10.19
N ALA A 54 0.43 -21.65 10.33
CA ALA A 54 1.71 -22.10 10.88
C ALA A 54 2.39 -21.03 11.73
N VAL A 55 3.19 -21.48 12.70
CA VAL A 55 4.03 -20.61 13.54
C VAL A 55 5.45 -21.18 13.64
N ARG A 56 6.45 -20.31 13.53
CA ARG A 56 7.84 -20.60 13.89
C ARG A 56 8.13 -20.01 15.27
N THR A 57 8.71 -20.81 16.17
CA THR A 57 9.08 -20.39 17.53
C THR A 57 10.41 -19.63 17.52
N SER A 58 10.41 -18.42 16.98
CA SER A 58 11.61 -17.58 16.82
C SER A 58 12.13 -17.10 18.19
N HIS A 59 13.37 -17.37 18.62
CA HIS A 59 14.35 -18.36 18.10
C HIS A 59 14.75 -19.34 19.21
N TYR A 60 13.75 -19.90 19.87
CA TYR A 60 13.92 -20.82 20.99
C TYR A 60 12.65 -21.66 21.21
N PRO A 61 12.77 -22.82 21.90
CA PRO A 61 11.59 -23.60 22.23
C PRO A 61 10.70 -22.80 23.19
N ASN A 62 9.42 -22.64 22.84
CA ASN A 62 8.45 -21.92 23.64
C ASN A 62 8.08 -22.69 24.93
N HIS A 63 7.26 -22.06 25.77
CA HIS A 63 6.62 -22.72 26.91
C HIS A 63 5.83 -23.98 26.46
N PRO A 64 5.92 -25.15 27.15
CA PRO A 64 5.26 -26.41 26.74
C PRO A 64 3.76 -26.28 26.43
N ARG A 65 3.07 -25.43 27.20
CA ARG A 65 1.63 -25.15 27.00
C ARG A 65 1.31 -24.61 25.60
N TRP A 66 2.24 -23.91 24.95
CA TRP A 66 2.06 -23.41 23.58
C TRP A 66 1.80 -24.55 22.58
N TYR A 67 2.59 -25.62 22.65
CA TYR A 67 2.47 -26.76 21.73
C TYR A 67 1.17 -27.54 21.96
N GLU A 68 0.75 -27.72 23.21
CA GLU A 68 -0.54 -28.32 23.56
C GLU A 68 -1.72 -27.53 22.99
N LEU A 69 -1.63 -26.20 23.00
CA LEU A 69 -2.65 -25.34 22.40
C LEU A 69 -2.61 -25.41 20.87
N CYS A 70 -1.43 -25.42 20.25
CA CYS A 70 -1.29 -25.61 18.80
C CYS A 70 -1.87 -26.96 18.34
N ASP A 71 -1.70 -28.03 19.13
CA ASP A 71 -2.32 -29.33 18.87
C ASP A 71 -3.86 -29.26 18.91
N GLN A 72 -4.42 -28.54 19.90
CA GLN A 72 -5.88 -28.44 20.11
C GLN A 72 -6.57 -27.52 19.09
N TYR A 73 -5.93 -26.42 18.72
CA TYR A 73 -6.50 -25.40 17.83
C TYR A 73 -6.12 -25.62 16.35
N GLY A 74 -5.05 -26.38 16.09
CA GLY A 74 -4.55 -26.71 14.76
C GLY A 74 -3.74 -25.57 14.15
N LEU A 75 -2.47 -25.50 14.52
CA LEU A 75 -1.42 -24.75 13.82
C LEU A 75 -0.23 -25.68 13.57
N TYR A 76 0.39 -25.58 12.40
CA TYR A 76 1.66 -26.23 12.14
C TYR A 76 2.78 -25.49 12.86
N VAL A 77 3.68 -26.21 13.51
CA VAL A 77 4.78 -25.60 14.26
C VAL A 77 6.12 -26.01 13.64
N MET A 78 6.95 -25.00 13.37
CA MET A 78 8.39 -25.18 13.22
C MET A 78 9.01 -24.87 14.58
N ASP A 79 9.50 -25.92 15.24
CA ASP A 79 10.06 -25.82 16.59
C ASP A 79 11.58 -25.65 16.49
N GLU A 80 12.12 -24.61 17.13
CA GLU A 80 13.47 -24.12 16.90
C GLU A 80 14.33 -24.19 18.16
N ALA A 81 15.52 -24.79 18.03
CA ALA A 81 16.46 -24.87 19.13
C ALA A 81 16.99 -23.48 19.50
N ASN A 82 17.25 -23.27 20.80
CA ASN A 82 17.77 -22.00 21.31
C ASN A 82 19.26 -21.84 21.00
N ILE A 83 19.61 -21.60 19.73
CA ILE A 83 20.98 -21.40 19.26
C ILE A 83 20.99 -20.19 18.32
N GLU A 84 21.60 -19.10 18.78
CA GLU A 84 21.83 -17.89 18.00
C GLU A 84 23.16 -17.25 18.43
N SER A 85 24.02 -16.91 17.47
CA SER A 85 25.34 -16.31 17.73
C SER A 85 25.66 -15.18 16.77
N HIS A 86 24.69 -14.30 16.54
CA HIS A 86 24.69 -13.30 15.46
C HIS A 86 25.97 -12.45 15.42
N GLU A 87 26.24 -11.71 16.49
CA GLU A 87 27.42 -10.82 16.58
C GLU A 87 28.76 -11.56 16.42
N LEU A 88 28.82 -12.84 16.84
CA LEU A 88 30.06 -13.61 16.77
C LEU A 88 30.40 -13.99 15.33
N TRP A 89 29.43 -14.46 14.55
CA TRP A 89 29.70 -14.85 13.17
C TRP A 89 29.97 -13.63 12.27
N GLU A 90 29.36 -12.47 12.57
CA GLU A 90 29.69 -11.20 11.89
C GLU A 90 31.17 -10.82 12.08
N LYS A 91 31.73 -11.15 13.25
CA LYS A 91 33.17 -10.99 13.55
C LYS A 91 34.04 -12.13 13.02
N GLY A 92 33.47 -13.05 12.23
CA GLY A 92 34.16 -14.22 11.68
C GLY A 92 34.37 -15.36 12.68
N ILE A 93 33.74 -15.32 13.86
CA ILE A 93 33.83 -16.35 14.90
C ILE A 93 32.64 -17.32 14.72
N ILE A 94 32.89 -18.43 14.02
CA ILE A 94 31.85 -19.43 13.73
C ILE A 94 31.88 -20.56 14.77
N LEU A 95 31.13 -20.40 15.86
CA LEU A 95 31.05 -21.43 16.92
C LEU A 95 30.54 -22.78 16.40
N ALA A 96 29.78 -22.79 15.31
CA ALA A 96 29.33 -24.01 14.66
C ALA A 96 30.48 -24.88 14.09
N GLN A 97 31.68 -24.31 13.89
CA GLN A 97 32.88 -25.03 13.43
C GLN A 97 33.82 -25.43 14.58
N ASP A 98 33.67 -24.83 15.76
CA ASP A 98 34.54 -25.10 16.89
C ASP A 98 34.09 -26.36 17.64
N SER A 99 34.87 -27.43 17.52
CA SER A 99 34.56 -28.71 18.17
C SER A 99 34.39 -28.65 19.69
N SER A 100 34.95 -27.64 20.38
CA SER A 100 34.75 -27.46 21.82
C SER A 100 33.31 -27.09 22.19
N TRP A 101 32.54 -26.54 21.24
CA TRP A 101 31.14 -26.20 21.38
C TRP A 101 30.18 -27.30 20.93
N ARG A 102 30.69 -28.40 20.38
CA ARG A 102 29.88 -29.48 19.79
C ARG A 102 28.80 -29.98 20.75
N ASP A 103 29.18 -30.30 21.98
CA ASP A 103 28.25 -30.89 22.94
C ASP A 103 27.15 -29.90 23.36
N ALA A 104 27.44 -28.59 23.39
CA ALA A 104 26.43 -27.57 23.67
C ALA A 104 25.38 -27.43 22.55
N PHE A 105 25.78 -27.57 21.28
CA PHE A 105 24.86 -27.57 20.15
C PHE A 105 23.97 -28.82 20.17
N VAL A 106 24.59 -30.00 20.34
CA VAL A 106 23.88 -31.28 20.37
C VAL A 106 22.90 -31.31 21.54
N ASP A 107 23.31 -30.89 22.75
CA ASP A 107 22.45 -30.88 23.94
C ASP A 107 21.19 -30.03 23.76
N ARG A 108 21.31 -28.82 23.21
CA ARG A 108 20.17 -27.92 22.94
C ARG A 108 19.16 -28.54 21.97
N GLY A 109 19.65 -29.18 20.91
CA GLY A 109 18.80 -29.87 19.92
C GLY A 109 18.12 -31.11 20.48
N VAL A 110 18.89 -31.97 21.15
CA VAL A 110 18.39 -33.20 21.77
C VAL A 110 17.36 -32.87 22.85
N SER A 111 17.62 -31.88 23.70
CA SER A 111 16.71 -31.47 24.76
C SER A 111 15.36 -31.00 24.24
N MET A 112 15.35 -30.17 23.18
CA MET A 112 14.12 -29.74 22.50
C MET A 112 13.34 -30.97 21.97
N VAL A 113 13.99 -31.82 21.19
CA VAL A 113 13.31 -32.95 20.54
C VAL A 113 12.79 -33.97 21.56
N LEU A 114 13.54 -34.27 22.62
CA LEU A 114 13.09 -35.19 23.66
C LEU A 114 11.85 -34.67 24.41
N ARG A 115 11.75 -33.35 24.60
CA ARG A 115 10.58 -32.70 25.20
C ARG A 115 9.37 -32.72 24.26
N ASP A 116 9.57 -32.37 22.99
CA ASP A 116 8.47 -31.92 22.12
C ASP A 116 8.04 -32.92 21.02
N ARG A 117 8.80 -34.01 20.79
CA ARG A 117 8.55 -34.98 19.69
C ARG A 117 7.15 -35.60 19.63
N ASN A 118 6.41 -35.59 20.74
CA ASN A 118 5.07 -36.16 20.82
C ASN A 118 3.96 -35.19 20.38
N HIS A 119 4.28 -33.92 20.13
CA HIS A 119 3.32 -32.94 19.63
C HIS A 119 3.07 -33.13 18.13
N PRO A 120 1.83 -33.43 17.69
CA PRO A 120 1.50 -33.55 16.27
C PRO A 120 1.56 -32.22 15.51
N SER A 121 1.40 -31.07 16.20
CA SER A 121 1.53 -29.74 15.60
C SER A 121 2.93 -29.46 15.07
N VAL A 122 3.97 -29.92 15.78
CA VAL A 122 5.37 -29.78 15.35
C VAL A 122 5.57 -30.60 14.09
N ILE A 123 5.87 -29.95 12.95
CA ILE A 123 6.08 -30.58 11.63
C ILE A 123 7.51 -30.47 11.13
N ILE A 124 8.31 -29.54 11.66
CA ILE A 124 9.68 -29.29 11.22
C ILE A 124 10.52 -29.01 12.47
N TRP A 125 11.74 -29.58 12.51
CA TRP A 125 12.75 -29.22 13.50
C TRP A 125 13.70 -28.17 12.91
N SER A 126 13.86 -27.03 13.56
CA SER A 126 14.85 -26.01 13.19
C SER A 126 16.06 -26.07 14.12
N LEU A 127 17.27 -26.06 13.55
CA LEU A 127 18.51 -26.22 14.33
C LEU A 127 18.92 -24.95 15.10
N GLY A 128 18.34 -23.80 14.80
CA GLY A 128 18.69 -22.50 15.37
C GLY A 128 18.46 -21.37 14.38
N ASN A 129 19.09 -20.23 14.61
CA ASN A 129 19.01 -19.04 13.77
C ASN A 129 20.40 -18.37 13.69
N GLU A 130 20.76 -17.78 12.53
CA GLU A 130 21.84 -16.80 12.36
C GLU A 130 23.12 -17.09 13.16
N SER A 131 23.66 -18.32 13.05
CA SER A 131 24.83 -18.77 13.82
C SER A 131 25.99 -19.28 12.94
N GLY A 132 25.98 -18.90 11.65
CA GLY A 132 26.86 -19.49 10.65
C GLY A 132 26.56 -20.98 10.42
N LEU A 133 27.47 -21.73 9.84
CA LEU A 133 27.32 -23.16 9.56
C LEU A 133 28.58 -23.95 9.95
N GLY A 134 28.45 -25.19 10.39
CA GLY A 134 29.63 -26.02 10.67
C GLY A 134 29.28 -27.42 11.19
N ALA A 135 30.32 -28.20 11.47
CA ALA A 135 30.20 -29.61 11.85
C ALA A 135 29.38 -29.84 13.14
N ASN A 136 29.23 -28.83 14.00
CA ASN A 136 28.41 -28.95 15.20
C ASN A 136 26.91 -29.04 14.86
N PHE A 137 26.45 -28.34 13.82
CA PHE A 137 25.07 -28.49 13.34
C PHE A 137 24.85 -29.85 12.66
N ASP A 138 25.88 -30.41 12.01
CA ASP A 138 25.78 -31.78 11.46
C ASP A 138 25.63 -32.81 12.57
N ALA A 139 26.46 -32.72 13.62
CA ALA A 139 26.36 -33.59 14.79
C ALA A 139 24.99 -33.47 15.48
N MET A 140 24.46 -32.25 15.60
CA MET A 140 23.13 -32.00 16.15
C MET A 140 22.03 -32.59 15.26
N ALA A 141 22.10 -32.38 13.94
CA ALA A 141 21.14 -32.91 12.98
C ALA A 141 21.11 -34.45 12.95
N ASP A 142 22.28 -35.09 13.01
CA ASP A 142 22.40 -36.55 13.08
C ASP A 142 21.78 -37.10 14.37
N ALA A 143 22.02 -36.45 15.51
CA ALA A 143 21.41 -36.82 16.79
C ALA A 143 19.88 -36.66 16.76
N ILE A 144 19.38 -35.56 16.20
CA ILE A 144 17.94 -35.33 16.03
C ILE A 144 17.32 -36.41 15.12
N LYS A 145 17.92 -36.70 13.96
CA LYS A 145 17.43 -37.73 13.02
C LYS A 145 17.44 -39.13 13.64
N TRP A 146 18.40 -39.43 14.52
CA TRP A 146 18.42 -40.70 15.26
C TRP A 146 17.29 -40.82 16.28
N ILE A 147 16.93 -39.71 16.96
CA ILE A 147 15.83 -39.67 17.94
C ILE A 147 14.45 -39.64 17.26
N ASP A 148 14.31 -38.85 16.19
CA ASP A 148 13.07 -38.63 15.45
C ASP A 148 13.33 -38.41 13.96
N GLY A 149 13.22 -39.48 13.17
CA GLY A 149 13.26 -39.43 11.71
C GLY A 149 11.93 -39.09 11.05
N SER A 150 10.86 -38.77 11.81
CA SER A 150 9.51 -38.56 11.26
C SER A 150 9.25 -37.12 10.76
N ARG A 151 10.23 -36.22 10.91
CA ARG A 151 10.13 -34.79 10.58
C ARG A 151 11.40 -34.32 9.87
N PRO A 152 11.31 -33.42 8.86
CA PRO A 152 12.46 -32.82 8.21
C PRO A 152 13.19 -31.84 9.13
N ILE A 153 14.47 -31.63 8.82
CA ILE A 153 15.33 -30.65 9.45
C ILE A 153 15.43 -29.38 8.59
N HIS A 154 15.26 -28.25 9.24
CA HIS A 154 15.46 -26.90 8.74
C HIS A 154 16.66 -26.25 9.44
N TYR A 155 17.43 -25.48 8.67
CA TYR A 155 18.33 -24.44 9.18
C TYR A 155 18.71 -23.55 8.01
N GLU A 156 18.63 -22.24 8.19
CA GLU A 156 18.80 -21.28 7.10
C GLU A 156 20.28 -20.95 6.86
N SER A 157 21.09 -20.78 7.91
CA SER A 157 22.39 -20.13 7.78
C SER A 157 23.41 -20.82 6.86
N ARG A 158 24.35 -20.01 6.37
CA ARG A 158 25.53 -20.40 5.57
C ARG A 158 26.81 -19.87 6.23
N ASN A 159 27.95 -19.95 5.55
CA ASN A 159 29.16 -19.25 5.96
C ASN A 159 29.60 -18.25 4.88
N PRO A 160 29.55 -16.93 5.16
CA PRO A 160 28.86 -16.27 6.29
C PRO A 160 27.33 -16.48 6.30
N ALA A 161 26.66 -16.22 7.44
CA ALA A 161 25.26 -16.61 7.72
C ALA A 161 24.26 -16.17 6.64
N HIS A 162 24.42 -14.96 6.10
CA HIS A 162 23.54 -14.36 5.08
C HIS A 162 24.03 -14.50 3.64
N SER A 163 25.00 -15.38 3.37
CA SER A 163 25.46 -15.60 2.00
C SER A 163 24.32 -16.09 1.11
N PHE A 164 24.14 -15.49 -0.06
CA PHE A 164 23.18 -15.97 -1.03
C PHE A 164 23.62 -17.33 -1.59
N GLY A 165 22.78 -18.36 -1.42
CA GLY A 165 23.06 -19.71 -1.88
C GLY A 165 22.15 -20.75 -1.23
N LEU A 166 22.35 -22.01 -1.61
CA LEU A 166 21.57 -23.12 -1.06
C LEU A 166 21.97 -23.41 0.40
N PRO A 167 21.00 -23.56 1.33
CA PRO A 167 21.29 -24.07 2.66
C PRO A 167 21.52 -25.59 2.61
N LYS A 168 22.00 -26.17 3.71
CA LYS A 168 22.48 -27.56 3.73
C LYS A 168 21.39 -28.63 3.90
N TYR A 169 20.34 -28.35 4.67
CA TYR A 169 19.42 -29.39 5.17
C TYR A 169 18.21 -29.65 4.26
N ASP A 170 17.16 -30.26 4.79
CA ASP A 170 16.10 -30.91 4.00
C ASP A 170 15.19 -29.89 3.26
N ILE A 171 15.20 -28.61 3.68
CA ILE A 171 14.37 -27.52 3.14
C ILE A 171 15.27 -26.38 2.63
N ILE A 172 14.98 -25.86 1.43
CA ILE A 172 15.58 -24.61 0.93
C ILE A 172 14.89 -23.45 1.64
N SER A 173 15.61 -22.84 2.58
CA SER A 173 15.14 -21.67 3.33
C SER A 173 16.10 -20.50 3.22
N ASN A 174 15.57 -19.29 3.25
CA ASN A 174 16.30 -18.03 3.27
C ASN A 174 15.47 -17.00 4.05
N MET A 175 16.12 -15.98 4.59
CA MET A 175 15.48 -14.84 5.25
C MET A 175 15.40 -13.69 4.25
N TYR A 176 14.20 -13.13 4.07
CA TYR A 176 13.95 -11.93 3.27
C TYR A 176 14.43 -12.00 1.81
N ALA A 177 14.45 -13.21 1.23
CA ALA A 177 14.78 -13.40 -0.17
C ALA A 177 13.70 -12.78 -1.06
N SER A 178 14.11 -11.94 -2.02
CA SER A 178 13.20 -11.38 -3.02
C SER A 178 12.57 -12.48 -3.89
N THR A 179 11.48 -12.14 -4.59
CA THR A 179 10.84 -13.07 -5.54
C THR A 179 11.79 -13.56 -6.63
N GLU A 180 12.75 -12.74 -7.06
CA GLU A 180 13.79 -13.13 -8.01
C GLU A 180 14.81 -14.09 -7.36
N GLN A 181 15.24 -13.80 -6.13
CA GLN A 181 16.11 -14.69 -5.36
C GLN A 181 15.44 -16.06 -5.11
N MET A 182 14.13 -16.10 -4.84
CA MET A 182 13.39 -17.37 -4.74
C MET A 182 13.44 -18.17 -6.04
N ARG A 183 13.25 -17.52 -7.21
CA ARG A 183 13.37 -18.20 -8.52
C ARG A 183 14.78 -18.76 -8.72
N GLN A 184 15.81 -18.01 -8.33
CA GLN A 184 17.20 -18.46 -8.42
C GLN A 184 17.47 -19.67 -7.52
N LEU A 185 17.09 -19.60 -6.24
CA LEU A 185 17.25 -20.72 -5.30
C LEU A 185 16.53 -21.99 -5.78
N ALA A 186 15.30 -21.86 -6.28
CA ALA A 186 14.53 -22.99 -6.81
C ALA A 186 15.15 -23.59 -8.09
N ARG A 187 15.90 -22.82 -8.88
CA ARG A 187 16.65 -23.31 -10.05
C ARG A 187 17.95 -24.00 -9.64
N MET A 188 18.64 -23.49 -8.62
CA MET A 188 19.90 -24.07 -8.13
C MET A 188 19.70 -25.48 -7.58
N ASP A 189 18.55 -25.74 -6.96
CA ASP A 189 18.18 -27.08 -6.51
C ASP A 189 16.75 -27.44 -6.91
N PRO A 190 16.56 -28.35 -7.88
CA PRO A 190 15.26 -28.79 -8.35
C PRO A 190 14.58 -29.87 -7.48
N THR A 191 15.21 -30.30 -6.38
CA THR A 191 14.84 -31.53 -5.64
C THR A 191 14.24 -31.30 -4.26
N ARG A 192 14.46 -30.13 -3.64
CA ARG A 192 13.94 -29.80 -2.30
C ARG A 192 12.80 -28.77 -2.34
N PRO A 193 11.93 -28.75 -1.32
CA PRO A 193 10.94 -27.68 -1.15
C PRO A 193 11.61 -26.37 -0.75
N LEU A 194 11.03 -25.24 -1.18
CA LEU A 194 11.43 -23.90 -0.79
C LEU A 194 10.38 -23.31 0.15
N ILE A 195 10.80 -23.05 1.39
CA ILE A 195 9.97 -22.44 2.44
C ILE A 195 10.83 -21.38 3.13
N LEU A 196 10.42 -20.12 3.07
CA LEU A 196 11.16 -19.02 3.70
C LEU A 196 10.92 -19.02 5.21
N CYS A 197 11.98 -19.08 6.01
CA CYS A 197 11.88 -18.97 7.48
C CYS A 197 11.51 -17.56 7.94
N GLU A 198 11.88 -16.54 7.16
CA GLU A 198 11.46 -15.16 7.33
C GLU A 198 11.28 -14.52 5.95
N TYR A 199 10.17 -13.82 5.75
CA TYR A 199 9.96 -13.00 4.55
C TYR A 199 8.94 -11.93 4.88
N VAL A 200 8.98 -10.81 4.15
CA VAL A 200 8.11 -9.67 4.37
C VAL A 200 8.21 -9.13 5.80
N SER A 201 9.03 -8.09 5.97
CA SER A 201 9.12 -7.34 7.22
C SER A 201 7.80 -6.67 7.56
N THR A 202 7.45 -6.66 8.84
CA THR A 202 6.27 -5.99 9.41
C THR A 202 6.67 -4.84 10.33
N ARG A 203 7.82 -4.20 10.09
CA ARG A 203 8.31 -3.09 10.90
C ARG A 203 7.54 -1.80 10.59
N GLY A 204 6.84 -1.25 11.58
CA GLY A 204 5.98 -0.08 11.40
C GLY A 204 4.95 -0.30 10.29
N ASN A 205 4.65 0.74 9.51
CA ASN A 205 3.72 0.63 8.38
C ASN A 205 4.37 -0.11 7.18
N SER A 206 4.12 -1.42 7.04
CA SER A 206 4.86 -2.29 6.09
C SER A 206 3.96 -3.30 5.34
N VAL A 207 4.48 -4.48 4.98
CA VAL A 207 3.78 -5.59 4.29
C VAL A 207 3.37 -5.26 2.84
N GLY A 208 4.06 -4.32 2.21
CA GLY A 208 3.95 -4.04 0.79
C GLY A 208 4.49 -5.19 -0.08
N GLY A 209 3.76 -5.53 -1.14
CA GLY A 209 4.17 -6.53 -2.13
C GLY A 209 3.94 -8.00 -1.73
N LEU A 210 3.23 -8.28 -0.63
CA LEU A 210 2.93 -9.65 -0.18
C LEU A 210 2.25 -10.49 -1.27
N GLN A 211 1.32 -9.90 -2.03
CA GLN A 211 0.63 -10.59 -3.13
C GLN A 211 1.61 -11.16 -4.17
N ALA A 212 2.68 -10.44 -4.50
CA ALA A 212 3.66 -10.88 -5.51
C ALA A 212 4.43 -12.14 -5.07
N TYR A 213 4.67 -12.32 -3.77
CA TYR A 213 5.22 -13.56 -3.23
C TYR A 213 4.24 -14.71 -3.42
N TRP A 214 2.97 -14.51 -3.10
CA TRP A 214 1.96 -15.56 -3.16
C TRP A 214 1.56 -15.93 -4.59
N ASP A 215 1.57 -14.98 -5.52
CA ASP A 215 1.44 -15.26 -6.95
C ASP A 215 2.57 -16.18 -7.44
N LEU A 216 3.81 -15.94 -6.98
CA LEU A 216 4.96 -16.78 -7.30
C LEU A 216 4.84 -18.18 -6.66
N ILE A 217 4.45 -18.25 -5.38
CA ILE A 217 4.25 -19.49 -4.63
C ILE A 217 3.18 -20.36 -5.29
N HIS A 218 2.04 -19.78 -5.64
CA HIS A 218 0.96 -20.50 -6.32
C HIS A 218 1.35 -20.98 -7.73
N TYR A 219 2.29 -20.30 -8.38
CA TYR A 219 2.78 -20.68 -9.71
C TYR A 219 3.77 -21.87 -9.65
N HIS A 220 4.58 -22.02 -8.60
CA HIS A 220 5.61 -23.07 -8.50
C HIS A 220 5.32 -24.08 -7.39
N PRO A 221 5.00 -25.36 -7.71
CA PRO A 221 4.58 -26.36 -6.70
C PRO A 221 5.55 -26.58 -5.52
N ARG A 222 6.86 -26.44 -5.74
CA ARG A 222 7.88 -26.62 -4.68
C ARG A 222 8.07 -25.40 -3.81
N MET A 223 7.57 -24.23 -4.20
CA MET A 223 7.55 -23.05 -3.35
C MET A 223 6.32 -23.17 -2.45
N GLN A 224 6.53 -23.44 -1.16
CA GLN A 224 5.45 -23.82 -0.25
C GLN A 224 5.21 -22.78 0.84
N GLY A 225 5.44 -21.50 0.53
CA GLY A 225 5.17 -20.38 1.42
C GLY A 225 6.34 -20.04 2.35
N GLY A 226 6.02 -19.61 3.57
CA GLY A 226 7.00 -19.16 4.54
C GLY A 226 6.38 -18.53 5.78
N PHE A 227 7.21 -17.94 6.62
CA PHE A 227 6.79 -17.30 7.86
C PHE A 227 7.05 -15.79 7.82
N ILE A 228 6.00 -14.99 7.96
CA ILE A 228 6.11 -13.52 8.02
C ILE A 228 6.91 -13.11 9.26
N GLY A 229 7.76 -12.09 9.15
CA GLY A 229 8.51 -11.54 10.29
C GLY A 229 7.96 -10.18 10.76
N ASN A 230 7.21 -10.05 11.86
CA ASN A 230 6.84 -11.04 12.90
C ASN A 230 5.38 -10.85 13.40
N TRP A 231 4.97 -11.61 14.43
CA TRP A 231 3.60 -11.57 14.97
C TRP A 231 3.28 -10.30 15.77
N VAL A 232 4.09 -9.94 16.78
CA VAL A 232 3.75 -8.89 17.75
C VAL A 232 4.91 -7.93 17.99
N ASP A 233 4.62 -6.64 18.10
CA ASP A 233 5.58 -5.62 18.50
C ASP A 233 6.11 -5.87 19.93
N GLN A 234 7.42 -5.78 20.11
CA GLN A 234 8.07 -5.99 21.41
C GLN A 234 8.23 -4.66 22.19
N GLY A 235 7.18 -3.84 22.19
CA GLY A 235 7.13 -2.60 22.97
C GLY A 235 6.66 -2.85 24.40
N LEU A 236 7.45 -2.45 25.40
CA LEU A 236 7.11 -2.56 26.82
C LEU A 236 6.29 -1.35 27.26
N ARG A 237 5.24 -1.55 28.06
CA ARG A 237 4.40 -0.43 28.53
C ARG A 237 5.17 0.43 29.54
N LYS A 238 5.25 1.73 29.29
CA LYS A 238 5.73 2.76 30.21
C LYS A 238 4.70 3.88 30.33
N TYR A 239 4.96 4.80 31.25
CA TYR A 239 4.13 5.98 31.49
C TYR A 239 5.00 7.23 31.46
N THR A 240 4.47 8.32 30.91
CA THR A 240 5.08 9.65 31.03
C THR A 240 5.01 10.15 32.48
N ASP A 241 5.69 11.26 32.80
CA ASP A 241 5.62 11.89 34.12
C ASP A 241 4.19 12.33 34.48
N GLU A 242 3.37 12.66 33.47
CA GLU A 242 1.94 13.00 33.59
C GLU A 242 1.03 11.76 33.69
N GLY A 243 1.58 10.55 33.58
CA GLY A 243 0.84 9.29 33.69
C GLY A 243 0.18 8.79 32.40
N GLN A 244 0.53 9.33 31.23
CA GLN A 244 0.03 8.82 29.95
C GLN A 244 0.78 7.54 29.56
N PRO A 245 0.09 6.42 29.25
CA PRO A 245 0.75 5.20 28.82
C PRO A 245 1.34 5.34 27.41
N TYR A 246 2.49 4.72 27.17
CA TYR A 246 3.11 4.55 25.86
C TYR A 246 3.88 3.23 25.78
N PHE A 247 4.21 2.78 24.57
CA PHE A 247 5.05 1.61 24.37
C PHE A 247 6.50 2.04 24.12
N ALA A 248 7.35 1.69 25.07
CA ALA A 248 8.77 1.97 25.04
C ALA A 248 9.53 0.92 24.22
N TYR A 249 10.60 1.36 23.57
CA TYR A 249 11.54 0.52 22.82
C TYR A 249 12.99 0.86 23.21
N GLY A 250 13.99 0.31 22.51
CA GLY A 250 15.39 0.45 22.89
C GLY A 250 15.85 1.91 23.04
N GLY A 251 16.47 2.23 24.17
CA GLY A 251 16.92 3.58 24.53
C GLY A 251 16.03 4.27 25.56
N ASP A 252 14.76 3.87 25.68
CA ASP A 252 13.81 4.47 26.62
C ASP A 252 14.03 4.03 28.08
N PHE A 253 14.95 3.09 28.36
CA PHE A 253 15.31 2.67 29.72
C PHE A 253 16.71 3.16 30.13
N GLY A 254 17.27 4.11 29.39
CA GLY A 254 18.58 4.71 29.69
C GLY A 254 19.77 3.85 29.26
N GLU A 255 19.56 2.89 28.36
CA GLU A 255 20.63 2.09 27.79
C GLU A 255 21.49 2.93 26.83
N ASN A 256 22.82 2.82 26.95
CA ASN A 256 23.74 3.51 26.04
C ASN A 256 23.95 2.75 24.70
N ARG A 257 23.53 1.48 24.63
CA ARG A 257 23.61 0.64 23.43
C ARG A 257 22.25 -0.03 23.23
N HIS A 258 21.62 0.28 22.11
CA HIS A 258 20.30 -0.22 21.74
C HIS A 258 20.14 -0.07 20.22
N ASP A 259 19.21 -0.83 19.65
CA ASP A 259 18.86 -0.74 18.24
C ASP A 259 17.49 -0.06 17.99
N SER A 260 17.02 0.73 18.95
CA SER A 260 15.84 1.58 18.80
C SER A 260 14.59 0.76 18.42
N THR A 261 13.89 1.11 17.33
CA THR A 261 12.64 0.51 16.88
C THR A 261 12.79 -0.84 16.17
N LEU A 262 13.99 -1.45 16.10
CA LEU A 262 14.16 -2.78 15.47
C LEU A 262 13.32 -3.88 16.12
N CYS A 263 12.92 -3.70 17.39
CA CYS A 263 12.06 -4.63 18.12
C CYS A 263 10.55 -4.43 17.86
N ILE A 264 10.16 -3.38 17.12
CA ILE A 264 8.78 -3.03 16.78
C ILE A 264 8.49 -3.55 15.37
N ASN A 265 8.23 -4.85 15.29
CA ASN A 265 8.08 -5.59 14.04
C ASN A 265 6.94 -6.61 14.09
N GLY A 266 5.75 -6.21 14.51
CA GLY A 266 4.57 -7.06 14.62
C GLY A 266 3.46 -6.77 13.59
N LEU A 267 2.67 -7.79 13.26
CA LEU A 267 1.36 -7.65 12.61
C LEU A 267 0.25 -7.19 13.58
N VAL A 268 0.52 -7.25 14.88
CA VAL A 268 -0.35 -6.74 15.94
C VAL A 268 0.45 -5.87 16.90
N PHE A 269 -0.19 -4.84 17.44
CA PHE A 269 0.36 -4.03 18.52
C PHE A 269 0.63 -4.90 19.78
N PRO A 270 1.40 -4.42 20.77
CA PRO A 270 1.77 -5.24 21.94
C PRO A 270 0.58 -5.83 22.70
N GLU A 271 -0.55 -5.11 22.69
CA GLU A 271 -1.84 -5.53 23.30
C GLU A 271 -2.69 -6.46 22.42
N ARG A 272 -2.19 -6.87 21.26
CA ARG A 272 -2.87 -7.70 20.25
C ARG A 272 -4.02 -6.99 19.52
N GLU A 273 -4.05 -5.67 19.57
CA GLU A 273 -4.84 -4.89 18.61
C GLU A 273 -4.27 -5.07 17.20
N VAL A 274 -5.17 -5.27 16.23
CA VAL A 274 -4.83 -5.61 14.85
C VAL A 274 -4.28 -4.38 14.13
N GLN A 275 -3.10 -4.51 13.52
CA GLN A 275 -2.58 -3.50 12.60
C GLN A 275 -3.17 -3.68 11.19
N PRO A 276 -3.29 -2.61 10.39
CA PRO A 276 -3.92 -2.66 9.06
C PRO A 276 -3.35 -3.72 8.12
N GLU A 277 -2.04 -3.97 8.12
CA GLU A 277 -1.36 -4.98 7.32
C GLU A 277 -1.90 -6.40 7.51
N LEU A 278 -2.39 -6.74 8.70
CA LEU A 278 -2.92 -8.09 8.96
C LEU A 278 -4.17 -8.37 8.10
N MET A 279 -4.88 -7.33 7.64
CA MET A 279 -5.98 -7.48 6.70
C MET A 279 -5.51 -7.86 5.30
N GLU A 280 -4.34 -7.38 4.86
CA GLU A 280 -3.70 -7.83 3.62
C GLU A 280 -3.28 -9.30 3.77
N VAL A 281 -2.65 -9.67 4.89
CA VAL A 281 -2.28 -11.07 5.18
C VAL A 281 -3.50 -11.97 5.11
N LYS A 282 -4.60 -11.60 5.79
CA LYS A 282 -5.85 -12.37 5.77
C LYS A 282 -6.38 -12.59 4.35
N LYS A 283 -6.37 -11.55 3.50
CA LYS A 283 -6.84 -11.64 2.12
C LYS A 283 -5.93 -12.55 1.28
N VAL A 284 -4.62 -12.32 1.32
CA VAL A 284 -3.66 -13.10 0.53
C VAL A 284 -3.63 -14.56 0.97
N TYR A 285 -3.82 -14.83 2.27
CA TYR A 285 -3.81 -16.19 2.82
C TYR A 285 -5.16 -16.90 2.73
N GLN A 286 -6.21 -16.28 2.19
CA GLN A 286 -7.54 -16.88 2.23
C GLN A 286 -7.61 -18.24 1.50
N PRO A 287 -8.40 -19.20 2.00
CA PRO A 287 -8.43 -20.57 1.44
C PRO A 287 -9.49 -20.74 0.33
N VAL A 288 -10.18 -19.69 -0.07
CA VAL A 288 -11.19 -19.72 -1.13
C VAL A 288 -10.83 -18.69 -2.19
N GLU A 289 -10.65 -19.16 -3.42
CA GLU A 289 -10.41 -18.30 -4.57
C GLU A 289 -11.68 -18.19 -5.40
N VAL A 290 -11.96 -16.99 -5.91
CA VAL A 290 -13.12 -16.74 -6.76
C VAL A 290 -12.64 -16.09 -8.05
N ARG A 291 -13.02 -16.67 -9.19
CA ARG A 291 -12.66 -16.15 -10.52
C ARG A 291 -13.91 -15.81 -11.32
N ALA A 292 -13.85 -14.72 -12.08
CA ALA A 292 -14.92 -14.36 -12.99
C ALA A 292 -14.95 -15.31 -14.21
N VAL A 293 -16.09 -15.98 -14.44
CA VAL A 293 -16.32 -16.74 -15.68
C VAL A 293 -17.17 -15.91 -16.64
N ASN A 294 -18.28 -15.34 -16.14
CA ASN A 294 -19.11 -14.39 -16.88
C ASN A 294 -19.90 -13.52 -15.89
N LEU A 295 -19.37 -12.33 -15.58
CA LEU A 295 -19.99 -11.41 -14.61
C LEU A 295 -21.40 -10.98 -15.01
N ARG A 296 -21.67 -10.72 -16.30
CA ARG A 296 -23.01 -10.31 -16.78
C ARG A 296 -24.09 -11.36 -16.52
N LYS A 297 -23.71 -12.64 -16.54
CA LYS A 297 -24.61 -13.77 -16.24
C LYS A 297 -24.54 -14.21 -14.77
N GLY A 298 -23.71 -13.55 -13.95
CA GLY A 298 -23.43 -13.93 -12.56
C GLY A 298 -22.69 -15.25 -12.42
N LEU A 299 -21.92 -15.69 -13.43
CA LEU A 299 -21.16 -16.94 -13.36
C LEU A 299 -19.77 -16.69 -12.79
N LEU A 300 -19.50 -17.30 -11.64
CA LEU A 300 -18.22 -17.25 -10.93
C LEU A 300 -17.71 -18.68 -10.70
N GLU A 301 -16.41 -18.91 -10.83
CA GLU A 301 -15.76 -20.13 -10.39
C GLU A 301 -15.29 -19.95 -8.94
N VAL A 302 -15.69 -20.86 -8.06
CA VAL A 302 -15.20 -20.95 -6.68
C VAL A 302 -14.24 -22.13 -6.58
N HIS A 303 -13.00 -21.87 -6.21
CA HIS A 303 -11.95 -22.87 -6.07
C HIS A 303 -11.56 -23.04 -4.59
N ASN A 304 -11.55 -24.28 -4.12
CA ASN A 304 -11.20 -24.63 -2.75
C ASN A 304 -9.70 -24.87 -2.61
N GLN A 305 -8.99 -23.95 -1.95
CA GLN A 305 -7.55 -24.08 -1.68
C GLN A 305 -7.24 -24.76 -0.33
N HIS A 306 -8.23 -25.29 0.38
CA HIS A 306 -7.95 -26.20 1.50
C HIS A 306 -7.33 -27.50 0.99
N HIS A 307 -6.45 -28.09 1.80
CA HIS A 307 -5.77 -29.35 1.48
C HIS A 307 -6.58 -30.60 1.89
N PHE A 308 -7.48 -30.47 2.89
CA PHE A 308 -8.14 -31.62 3.53
C PHE A 308 -9.65 -31.50 3.70
N VAL A 309 -10.22 -30.29 3.73
CA VAL A 309 -11.64 -30.06 4.01
C VAL A 309 -12.37 -29.51 2.79
N ASP A 310 -13.64 -29.84 2.64
CA ASP A 310 -14.52 -29.22 1.65
C ASP A 310 -15.09 -27.88 2.14
N LEU A 311 -15.78 -27.14 1.26
CA LEU A 311 -16.36 -25.82 1.58
C LEU A 311 -17.75 -25.85 2.25
N SER A 312 -18.30 -27.01 2.64
CA SER A 312 -19.64 -27.11 3.23
C SER A 312 -19.76 -26.50 4.64
N HIS A 313 -18.61 -26.29 5.30
CA HIS A 313 -18.50 -25.58 6.57
C HIS A 313 -18.63 -24.05 6.42
N LEU A 314 -18.67 -23.55 5.18
CA LEU A 314 -18.82 -22.14 4.86
C LEU A 314 -20.18 -21.84 4.22
N VAL A 315 -20.72 -20.67 4.54
CA VAL A 315 -21.94 -20.11 3.99
C VAL A 315 -21.56 -18.96 3.04
N PRO A 316 -21.76 -19.11 1.72
CA PRO A 316 -21.51 -18.01 0.79
C PRO A 316 -22.62 -16.96 0.86
N GLN A 317 -22.24 -15.70 0.94
CA GLN A 317 -23.12 -14.54 0.93
C GLN A 317 -22.67 -13.58 -0.16
N TRP A 318 -23.61 -13.02 -0.92
CA TRP A 318 -23.31 -12.08 -1.99
C TRP A 318 -24.02 -10.75 -1.77
N GLU A 319 -23.37 -9.69 -2.23
CA GLU A 319 -23.85 -8.31 -2.17
C GLU A 319 -23.59 -7.64 -3.51
N LEU A 320 -24.60 -6.98 -4.06
CA LEU A 320 -24.47 -6.08 -5.20
C LEU A 320 -24.68 -4.65 -4.67
N THR A 321 -23.71 -3.79 -4.91
CA THR A 321 -23.73 -2.39 -4.46
C THR A 321 -23.67 -1.42 -5.63
N ALA A 322 -24.27 -0.25 -5.47
CA ALA A 322 -24.22 0.91 -6.37
C ALA A 322 -23.52 2.08 -5.66
N ASN A 323 -22.31 2.47 -6.09
CA ASN A 323 -21.44 3.42 -5.37
C ASN A 323 -21.33 3.10 -3.86
N GLY A 324 -21.18 1.81 -3.53
CA GLY A 324 -21.10 1.31 -2.16
C GLY A 324 -22.44 1.16 -1.42
N GLN A 325 -23.55 1.70 -1.95
CA GLN A 325 -24.87 1.48 -1.39
C GLN A 325 -25.38 0.08 -1.74
N LEU A 326 -25.78 -0.72 -0.74
CA LEU A 326 -26.35 -2.05 -0.95
C LEU A 326 -27.68 -1.97 -1.70
N ILE A 327 -27.76 -2.62 -2.88
CA ILE A 327 -29.01 -2.66 -3.68
C ILE A 327 -29.62 -4.06 -3.73
N GLN A 328 -28.81 -5.11 -3.67
CA GLN A 328 -29.26 -6.50 -3.58
C GLN A 328 -28.28 -7.31 -2.76
N HIS A 329 -28.79 -8.32 -2.06
CA HIS A 329 -27.95 -9.29 -1.35
C HIS A 329 -28.66 -10.64 -1.29
N GLY A 330 -27.91 -11.66 -0.93
CA GLY A 330 -28.48 -12.96 -0.66
C GLY A 330 -27.47 -13.95 -0.10
N GLN A 331 -28.00 -15.05 0.40
CA GLN A 331 -27.22 -16.18 0.86
C GLN A 331 -27.38 -17.33 -0.14
N LEU A 332 -26.28 -18.00 -0.48
CA LEU A 332 -26.32 -19.23 -1.27
C LEU A 332 -26.36 -20.44 -0.34
N ALA A 333 -26.83 -21.57 -0.88
CA ALA A 333 -26.68 -22.84 -0.19
C ALA A 333 -25.19 -23.15 0.04
N PRO A 334 -24.82 -23.83 1.14
CA PRO A 334 -23.45 -24.30 1.34
C PRO A 334 -22.93 -25.06 0.12
N LEU A 335 -21.67 -24.80 -0.23
CA LEU A 335 -21.06 -25.37 -1.43
C LEU A 335 -20.27 -26.62 -1.06
N ALA A 336 -20.72 -27.79 -1.50
CA ALA A 336 -19.90 -29.01 -1.46
C ALA A 336 -18.86 -28.96 -2.59
N VAL A 337 -17.70 -28.36 -2.31
CA VAL A 337 -16.51 -28.32 -3.20
C VAL A 337 -15.36 -28.96 -2.45
N ALA A 338 -14.93 -30.15 -2.89
CA ALA A 338 -13.85 -30.89 -2.26
C ALA A 338 -12.52 -30.12 -2.31
N ALA A 339 -11.60 -30.46 -1.40
CA ALA A 339 -10.25 -29.89 -1.34
C ALA A 339 -9.55 -29.92 -2.71
N GLY A 340 -8.99 -28.78 -3.14
CA GLY A 340 -8.31 -28.60 -4.42
C GLY A 340 -9.21 -28.61 -5.67
N GLN A 341 -10.54 -28.62 -5.52
CA GLN A 341 -11.47 -28.64 -6.65
C GLN A 341 -12.11 -27.26 -6.88
N GLY A 342 -12.58 -27.04 -8.11
CA GLY A 342 -13.34 -25.85 -8.51
C GLY A 342 -14.79 -26.18 -8.86
N LYS A 343 -15.69 -25.19 -8.68
CA LYS A 343 -17.08 -25.28 -9.11
C LYS A 343 -17.57 -23.94 -9.63
N VAL A 344 -18.16 -23.95 -10.83
CA VAL A 344 -18.89 -22.79 -11.34
C VAL A 344 -20.24 -22.68 -10.64
N ILE A 345 -20.51 -21.51 -10.07
CA ILE A 345 -21.78 -21.15 -9.44
C ILE A 345 -22.41 -19.97 -10.17
N ARG A 346 -23.72 -19.80 -9.98
CA ARG A 346 -24.47 -18.65 -10.49
C ARG A 346 -24.95 -17.80 -9.32
N ILE A 347 -24.57 -16.53 -9.31
CA ILE A 347 -25.10 -15.54 -8.38
C ILE A 347 -26.46 -15.05 -8.90
N PRO A 348 -27.54 -15.21 -8.12
CA PRO A 348 -28.90 -14.94 -8.58
C PRO A 348 -29.29 -13.46 -8.44
N PHE A 349 -28.40 -12.53 -8.76
CA PHE A 349 -28.77 -11.10 -8.78
C PHE A 349 -29.72 -10.82 -9.96
N ARG A 350 -30.63 -9.87 -9.76
CA ARG A 350 -31.45 -9.31 -10.83
C ARG A 350 -30.67 -8.16 -11.46
N TYR A 351 -30.72 -8.02 -12.78
CA TYR A 351 -30.08 -6.89 -13.44
C TYR A 351 -30.71 -5.58 -12.90
N PRO A 352 -29.93 -4.66 -12.30
CA PRO A 352 -30.49 -3.46 -11.70
C PRO A 352 -30.88 -2.44 -12.77
N GLU A 353 -31.72 -1.48 -12.39
CA GLU A 353 -31.87 -0.25 -13.16
C GLU A 353 -30.57 0.54 -13.04
N VAL A 354 -29.88 0.74 -14.16
CA VAL A 354 -28.54 1.32 -14.18
C VAL A 354 -28.61 2.84 -14.25
N GLU A 355 -28.16 3.48 -13.18
CA GLU A 355 -28.03 4.94 -13.11
C GLU A 355 -26.70 5.45 -13.72
N PRO A 356 -26.71 6.61 -14.39
CA PRO A 356 -25.48 7.25 -14.90
C PRO A 356 -24.45 7.53 -13.80
N ALA A 357 -23.15 7.42 -14.14
CA ALA A 357 -22.02 7.67 -13.23
C ALA A 357 -22.05 6.87 -11.90
N VAL A 358 -22.71 5.72 -11.91
CA VAL A 358 -22.72 4.77 -10.78
C VAL A 358 -21.85 3.55 -11.11
N GLU A 359 -20.97 3.21 -10.19
CA GLU A 359 -20.18 1.99 -10.22
C GLU A 359 -20.90 0.87 -9.47
N TYR A 360 -21.04 -0.28 -10.12
CA TYR A 360 -21.68 -1.45 -9.54
C TYR A 360 -20.63 -2.49 -9.16
N MET A 361 -20.66 -2.96 -7.92
CA MET A 361 -19.71 -3.95 -7.40
C MET A 361 -20.45 -5.17 -6.88
N LEU A 362 -19.99 -6.37 -7.26
CA LEU A 362 -20.48 -7.65 -6.74
C LEU A 362 -19.42 -8.22 -5.79
N LYS A 363 -19.76 -8.35 -4.51
CA LYS A 363 -18.93 -9.01 -3.50
C LYS A 363 -19.50 -10.39 -3.20
N LEU A 364 -18.63 -11.39 -3.08
CA LEU A 364 -18.94 -12.73 -2.56
C LEU A 364 -18.07 -12.99 -1.33
N SER A 365 -18.70 -13.28 -0.20
CA SER A 365 -18.09 -13.56 1.10
C SER A 365 -18.39 -15.00 1.53
N PHE A 366 -17.44 -15.64 2.22
CA PHE A 366 -17.57 -16.98 2.76
C PHE A 366 -17.40 -16.93 4.28
N ARG A 367 -18.47 -17.25 5.00
CA ARG A 367 -18.52 -17.17 6.46
C ARG A 367 -18.64 -18.52 7.12
N LEU A 368 -18.08 -18.69 8.31
CA LEU A 368 -18.27 -19.91 9.10
C LEU A 368 -19.75 -20.19 9.34
N LYS A 369 -20.19 -21.41 9.04
CA LYS A 369 -21.54 -21.87 9.32
C LYS A 369 -21.78 -22.03 10.83
N ASP A 370 -20.82 -22.67 11.50
CA ASP A 370 -20.89 -23.04 12.91
C ASP A 370 -19.70 -22.44 13.67
N SER A 371 -19.85 -22.20 14.97
CA SER A 371 -18.75 -21.73 15.81
C SER A 371 -17.65 -22.78 15.91
N SER A 372 -16.41 -22.32 15.94
CA SER A 372 -15.21 -23.13 16.17
C SER A 372 -14.51 -22.69 17.46
N ARG A 373 -13.43 -23.38 17.83
CA ARG A 373 -12.58 -22.96 18.98
C ARG A 373 -11.95 -21.59 18.77
N TRP A 374 -11.76 -21.17 17.52
CA TRP A 374 -10.98 -19.99 17.17
C TRP A 374 -11.80 -18.81 16.65
N ALA A 375 -13.06 -19.03 16.27
CA ALA A 375 -13.95 -17.95 15.84
C ALA A 375 -15.44 -18.36 15.97
N PRO A 376 -16.33 -17.39 16.22
CA PRO A 376 -17.77 -17.63 16.22
C PRO A 376 -18.30 -17.93 14.81
N ALA A 377 -19.49 -18.53 14.74
CA ALA A 377 -20.27 -18.60 13.51
C ALA A 377 -20.45 -17.19 12.91
N GLY A 378 -20.42 -17.09 11.57
CA GLY A 378 -20.49 -15.82 10.86
C GLY A 378 -19.14 -15.12 10.63
N HIS A 379 -18.04 -15.60 11.20
CA HIS A 379 -16.69 -15.09 10.89
C HIS A 379 -16.38 -15.22 9.40
N GLU A 380 -15.98 -14.13 8.76
CA GLU A 380 -15.59 -14.11 7.34
C GLU A 380 -14.20 -14.69 7.16
N VAL A 381 -14.12 -15.80 6.43
CA VAL A 381 -12.88 -16.55 6.14
C VAL A 381 -12.24 -16.05 4.84
N ALA A 382 -13.05 -15.75 3.84
CA ALA A 382 -12.60 -15.31 2.52
C ALA A 382 -13.63 -14.39 1.87
N TRP A 383 -13.18 -13.50 1.00
CA TRP A 383 -14.07 -12.75 0.12
C TRP A 383 -13.39 -12.42 -1.20
N GLU A 384 -14.20 -12.09 -2.21
CA GLU A 384 -13.74 -11.49 -3.46
C GLU A 384 -14.76 -10.49 -3.99
N GLN A 385 -14.30 -9.48 -4.73
CA GLN A 385 -15.15 -8.41 -5.25
C GLN A 385 -14.83 -8.10 -6.71
N PHE A 386 -15.88 -7.88 -7.50
CA PHE A 386 -15.78 -7.61 -8.94
C PHE A 386 -16.54 -6.35 -9.32
N ARG A 387 -15.91 -5.51 -10.15
CA ARG A 387 -16.62 -4.43 -10.84
C ARG A 387 -17.52 -5.02 -11.92
N MET A 388 -18.81 -4.70 -11.86
CA MET A 388 -19.81 -5.23 -12.78
C MET A 388 -19.76 -4.51 -14.12
N PRO A 389 -19.66 -5.23 -15.25
CA PRO A 389 -19.53 -4.65 -16.59
C PRO A 389 -20.90 -4.30 -17.19
N PHE A 390 -21.78 -3.68 -16.39
CA PHE A 390 -23.06 -3.16 -16.83
C PHE A 390 -22.84 -1.96 -17.75
N TYR A 391 -23.69 -1.81 -18.77
CA TYR A 391 -23.70 -0.60 -19.58
C TYR A 391 -24.30 0.53 -18.75
N VAL A 392 -23.47 1.47 -18.31
CA VAL A 392 -23.89 2.65 -17.56
C VAL A 392 -24.05 3.79 -18.57
N PRO A 393 -25.22 4.43 -18.67
CA PRO A 393 -25.40 5.57 -19.55
C PRO A 393 -24.47 6.73 -19.16
N PRO A 394 -24.05 7.59 -20.12
CA PRO A 394 -23.33 8.81 -19.81
C PRO A 394 -24.11 9.67 -18.81
N ALA A 395 -23.39 10.28 -17.88
CA ALA A 395 -23.99 11.22 -16.94
C ALA A 395 -24.46 12.50 -17.64
N ASP A 396 -25.58 13.05 -17.17
CA ASP A 396 -26.08 14.34 -17.60
C ASP A 396 -25.06 15.44 -17.31
N PHE A 397 -25.07 16.47 -18.16
CA PHE A 397 -24.21 17.62 -18.00
C PHE A 397 -24.90 18.70 -17.18
N LEU A 398 -24.12 19.49 -16.47
CA LEU A 398 -24.55 20.81 -16.03
C LEU A 398 -24.48 21.78 -17.21
N HIS A 399 -25.50 22.62 -17.37
CA HIS A 399 -25.55 23.63 -18.43
C HIS A 399 -25.08 24.98 -17.90
N TRP A 400 -24.35 25.74 -18.71
CA TRP A 400 -23.79 27.05 -18.32
C TRP A 400 -24.90 28.05 -17.94
N GLU A 401 -26.01 27.97 -18.65
CA GLU A 401 -27.17 28.84 -18.52
C GLU A 401 -27.93 28.61 -17.21
N GLU A 402 -27.73 27.45 -16.57
CA GLU A 402 -28.32 27.10 -15.27
C GLU A 402 -27.44 27.55 -14.09
N MET A 403 -26.23 28.02 -14.37
CA MET A 403 -25.26 28.40 -13.34
C MET A 403 -25.33 29.91 -13.05
N PRO A 404 -25.23 30.32 -11.76
CA PRO A 404 -25.04 31.72 -11.39
C PRO A 404 -23.83 32.35 -12.10
N ALA A 405 -23.96 33.62 -12.49
CA ALA A 405 -22.80 34.36 -12.98
C ALA A 405 -21.75 34.54 -11.85
N LEU A 406 -20.48 34.54 -12.23
CA LEU A 406 -19.36 34.81 -11.35
C LEU A 406 -18.89 36.26 -11.52
N SER A 407 -18.67 36.95 -10.41
CA SER A 407 -17.93 38.21 -10.38
C SER A 407 -16.46 37.98 -10.07
N LEU A 408 -15.60 38.72 -10.79
CA LEU A 408 -14.16 38.76 -10.56
C LEU A 408 -13.79 40.12 -9.97
N ARG A 409 -13.11 40.13 -8.83
CA ARG A 409 -12.52 41.32 -8.25
C ARG A 409 -11.03 41.10 -7.99
N GLU A 410 -10.21 41.98 -8.56
CA GLU A 410 -8.76 41.90 -8.47
C GLU A 410 -8.21 43.09 -7.68
N THR A 411 -7.27 42.80 -6.79
CA THR A 411 -6.37 43.78 -6.18
C THR A 411 -4.92 43.35 -6.41
N THR A 412 -3.97 44.16 -5.95
CA THR A 412 -2.54 43.83 -6.00
C THR A 412 -2.18 42.62 -5.13
N GLN A 413 -3.01 42.28 -4.13
CA GLN A 413 -2.76 41.17 -3.20
C GLN A 413 -3.70 39.99 -3.44
N LEU A 414 -4.98 40.25 -3.73
CA LEU A 414 -6.03 39.25 -3.74
C LEU A 414 -6.76 39.17 -5.08
N ILE A 415 -7.16 37.97 -5.43
CA ILE A 415 -8.12 37.66 -6.48
C ILE A 415 -9.33 37.06 -5.79
N GLU A 416 -10.49 37.71 -5.91
CA GLU A 416 -11.75 37.21 -5.37
C GLU A 416 -12.68 36.84 -6.52
N ILE A 417 -13.17 35.61 -6.49
CA ILE A 417 -14.14 35.06 -7.44
C ILE A 417 -15.38 34.68 -6.64
N SER A 418 -16.54 35.23 -6.98
CA SER A 418 -17.73 35.10 -6.15
C SER A 418 -19.05 35.03 -6.93
N SER A 419 -20.04 34.43 -6.29
CA SER A 419 -21.47 34.49 -6.62
C SER A 419 -22.26 34.78 -5.33
N ASP A 420 -23.59 34.74 -5.37
CA ASP A 420 -24.44 34.94 -4.19
C ASP A 420 -24.14 33.94 -3.06
N SER A 421 -23.64 32.75 -3.39
CA SER A 421 -23.41 31.68 -2.42
C SER A 421 -21.98 31.17 -2.34
N LEU A 422 -21.14 31.41 -3.34
CA LEU A 422 -19.74 30.98 -3.39
C LEU A 422 -18.82 32.19 -3.25
N LYS A 423 -17.74 32.06 -2.49
CA LYS A 423 -16.63 33.02 -2.53
C LYS A 423 -15.29 32.31 -2.40
N VAL A 424 -14.44 32.50 -3.39
CA VAL A 424 -13.10 31.92 -3.47
C VAL A 424 -12.09 33.05 -3.52
N ARG A 425 -11.06 33.01 -2.66
CA ARG A 425 -9.98 34.01 -2.69
C ARG A 425 -8.63 33.35 -2.88
N PHE A 426 -7.84 33.92 -3.77
CA PHE A 426 -6.44 33.59 -3.98
C PHE A 426 -5.57 34.76 -3.56
N ASP A 427 -4.45 34.45 -2.92
CA ASP A 427 -3.39 35.41 -2.66
C ASP A 427 -2.35 35.34 -3.80
N ARG A 428 -2.07 36.47 -4.44
CA ARG A 428 -1.15 36.56 -5.57
C ARG A 428 0.30 36.30 -5.19
N GLN A 429 0.71 36.74 -4.01
CA GLN A 429 2.09 36.56 -3.54
C GLN A 429 2.34 35.14 -3.05
N LEU A 430 1.31 34.50 -2.47
CA LEU A 430 1.40 33.11 -2.06
C LEU A 430 1.12 32.14 -3.20
N GLY A 431 0.44 32.54 -4.28
CA GLY A 431 0.03 31.64 -5.36
C GLY A 431 -0.91 30.53 -4.88
N LEU A 432 -1.73 30.79 -3.86
CA LEU A 432 -2.57 29.79 -3.22
C LEU A 432 -3.98 30.33 -2.99
N MET A 433 -4.95 29.41 -3.01
CA MET A 433 -6.28 29.70 -2.45
C MET A 433 -6.15 29.83 -0.93
N VAL A 434 -6.70 30.92 -0.38
CA VAL A 434 -6.61 31.31 1.03
C VAL A 434 -7.98 31.42 1.71
N SER A 435 -9.07 31.24 0.94
CA SER A 435 -10.45 31.22 1.45
C SER A 435 -11.34 30.51 0.45
N LEU A 436 -12.22 29.64 0.96
CA LEU A 436 -13.29 28.97 0.24
C LEU A 436 -14.54 29.01 1.12
N GLU A 437 -15.40 29.99 0.87
CA GLU A 437 -16.68 30.15 1.55
C GLU A 437 -17.83 29.64 0.70
N GLN A 438 -18.77 28.93 1.35
CA GLN A 438 -20.05 28.57 0.76
C GLN A 438 -21.19 28.92 1.72
N GLY A 439 -22.14 29.74 1.27
CA GLY A 439 -23.27 30.18 2.09
C GLY A 439 -22.86 30.95 3.35
N GLY A 440 -21.76 31.71 3.28
CA GLY A 440 -21.19 32.45 4.42
C GLY A 440 -20.41 31.59 5.42
N GLN A 441 -20.20 30.30 5.13
CA GLN A 441 -19.40 29.40 5.96
C GLN A 441 -18.03 29.18 5.32
N GLU A 442 -16.97 29.54 6.05
CA GLU A 442 -15.57 29.29 5.64
C GLU A 442 -15.23 27.81 5.81
N LEU A 443 -14.73 27.18 4.73
CA LEU A 443 -14.37 25.77 4.68
C LEU A 443 -12.86 25.56 4.81
N LEU A 444 -12.09 26.43 4.18
CA LEU A 444 -10.66 26.28 3.95
C LEU A 444 -9.88 27.41 4.62
N ILE A 445 -8.71 27.06 5.17
CA ILE A 445 -7.75 28.04 5.70
C ILE A 445 -6.74 28.39 4.61
N ARG A 446 -6.23 27.40 3.88
CA ARG A 446 -5.30 27.57 2.76
C ARG A 446 -5.12 26.29 1.94
N GLY A 447 -4.66 26.45 0.70
CA GLY A 447 -4.38 25.36 -0.24
C GLY A 447 -5.51 25.15 -1.26
N PRO A 448 -5.38 24.21 -2.19
CA PRO A 448 -4.35 23.17 -2.24
C PRO A 448 -2.94 23.69 -2.59
N LYS A 449 -1.92 23.16 -1.92
CA LYS A 449 -0.49 23.42 -2.17
C LYS A 449 0.19 22.10 -2.62
N PRO A 450 1.12 22.13 -3.59
CA PRO A 450 1.90 20.94 -3.95
C PRO A 450 2.60 20.30 -2.75
N ASN A 451 2.52 18.98 -2.64
CA ASN A 451 3.21 18.18 -1.63
C ASN A 451 3.89 16.97 -2.28
N LEU A 452 5.22 16.88 -2.12
CA LEU A 452 6.05 15.77 -2.61
C LEU A 452 6.73 15.02 -1.45
N TRP A 453 6.22 15.15 -0.22
CA TRP A 453 6.77 14.54 0.99
C TRP A 453 5.72 13.71 1.73
N ARG A 454 6.19 12.64 2.40
CA ARG A 454 5.47 11.88 3.44
C ARG A 454 6.38 11.75 4.66
N ALA A 455 5.81 11.59 5.85
CA ALA A 455 6.59 11.20 7.02
C ALA A 455 7.18 9.79 6.77
N PRO A 456 8.51 9.60 6.77
CA PRO A 456 9.10 8.31 6.38
C PRO A 456 8.65 7.15 7.25
N VAL A 457 8.31 6.01 6.63
CA VAL A 457 8.08 4.74 7.34
C VAL A 457 9.41 4.06 7.66
N ASP A 458 9.43 3.08 8.57
CA ASP A 458 10.67 2.38 8.94
C ASP A 458 11.40 1.79 7.71
N ASN A 459 10.66 1.30 6.71
CA ASN A 459 11.24 0.81 5.45
C ASN A 459 11.92 1.92 4.64
N ASP A 460 11.42 3.15 4.70
CA ASP A 460 12.02 4.29 3.99
C ASP A 460 13.35 4.69 4.64
N GLU A 461 13.49 4.51 5.96
CA GLU A 461 14.71 4.77 6.75
C GLU A 461 15.74 3.64 6.66
N GLY A 462 15.33 2.45 6.21
CA GLY A 462 16.19 1.29 6.01
C GLY A 462 17.32 1.57 5.03
N GLY A 463 18.57 1.41 5.48
CA GLY A 463 19.78 1.52 4.63
C GLY A 463 20.73 2.62 5.02
N GLY A 464 20.42 3.33 6.11
CA GLY A 464 21.23 4.43 6.61
C GLY A 464 21.45 5.47 5.51
N PRO A 465 22.70 5.78 5.13
CA PRO A 465 22.98 6.74 4.05
C PRO A 465 22.41 6.38 2.68
N ASN A 466 22.13 5.10 2.42
CA ASN A 466 21.60 4.60 1.14
C ASN A 466 20.07 4.43 1.16
N SER A 467 19.40 4.81 2.24
CA SER A 467 17.95 4.70 2.38
C SER A 467 17.19 5.66 1.47
N PHE A 468 15.91 5.39 1.22
CA PHE A 468 15.06 6.32 0.49
C PHE A 468 14.93 7.65 1.24
N ALA A 469 14.66 7.60 2.54
CA ALA A 469 14.52 8.79 3.37
C ALA A 469 15.79 9.65 3.39
N ALA A 470 16.99 9.05 3.44
CA ALA A 470 18.25 9.79 3.32
C ALA A 470 18.37 10.49 1.96
N SER A 471 18.04 9.78 0.86
CA SER A 471 18.06 10.36 -0.49
C SER A 471 17.07 11.51 -0.65
N TRP A 472 15.89 11.39 -0.04
CA TRP A 472 14.85 12.41 -0.09
C TRP A 472 15.24 13.67 0.69
N ARG A 473 15.78 13.51 1.90
CA ARG A 473 16.31 14.63 2.71
C ARG A 473 17.50 15.32 2.04
N ALA A 474 18.35 14.56 1.36
CA ALA A 474 19.47 15.10 0.59
C ALA A 474 18.96 15.93 -0.61
N ALA A 475 17.88 15.49 -1.27
CA ALA A 475 17.21 16.25 -2.31
C ALA A 475 16.42 17.46 -1.77
N GLY A 476 16.14 17.50 -0.46
CA GLY A 476 15.38 18.57 0.19
C GLY A 476 13.86 18.44 0.01
N LEU A 477 13.35 17.21 -0.19
CA LEU A 477 11.91 16.95 -0.32
C LEU A 477 11.14 17.29 0.97
N ASP A 478 11.79 17.12 2.12
CA ASP A 478 11.28 17.46 3.46
C ASP A 478 11.22 18.97 3.74
N SER A 479 11.87 19.78 2.91
CA SER A 479 11.96 21.23 3.08
C SER A 479 11.75 22.00 1.77
N LEU A 480 10.91 21.49 0.87
CA LEU A 480 10.67 22.08 -0.44
C LEU A 480 10.19 23.53 -0.35
N LEU A 481 10.91 24.42 -1.03
CA LEU A 481 10.51 25.81 -1.16
C LEU A 481 9.52 25.96 -2.33
N TYR A 482 8.32 26.44 -2.03
CA TYR A 482 7.32 26.79 -3.04
C TYR A 482 7.45 28.28 -3.40
N GLN A 483 7.69 28.58 -4.68
CA GLN A 483 7.84 29.94 -5.19
C GLN A 483 6.86 30.18 -6.34
N PRO A 484 5.76 30.92 -6.11
CA PRO A 484 4.86 31.29 -7.20
C PRO A 484 5.56 32.24 -8.17
N GLN A 485 5.36 32.00 -9.46
CA GLN A 485 5.99 32.77 -10.53
C GLN A 485 4.96 33.64 -11.26
N ASP A 486 3.83 33.05 -11.64
CA ASP A 486 2.81 33.76 -12.42
C ASP A 486 1.38 33.30 -12.06
N VAL A 487 0.43 34.23 -12.23
CA VAL A 487 -1.00 33.99 -12.03
C VAL A 487 -1.77 34.62 -13.19
N GLU A 488 -2.27 33.77 -14.09
CA GLU A 488 -3.07 34.16 -15.24
C GLU A 488 -4.55 33.89 -14.96
N ILE A 489 -5.44 34.82 -15.34
CA ILE A 489 -6.89 34.70 -15.09
C ILE A 489 -7.64 35.01 -16.37
N VAL A 490 -8.62 34.17 -16.70
CA VAL A 490 -9.49 34.37 -17.86
C VAL A 490 -10.93 34.06 -17.49
N GLN A 491 -11.82 35.03 -17.65
CA GLN A 491 -13.25 34.79 -17.63
C GLN A 491 -13.67 34.17 -18.98
N ARG A 492 -14.09 32.90 -18.97
CA ARG A 492 -14.43 32.15 -20.19
C ARG A 492 -15.89 32.33 -20.57
N THR A 493 -16.77 32.34 -19.57
CA THR A 493 -18.21 32.58 -19.71
C THR A 493 -18.68 33.44 -18.53
N PRO A 494 -19.92 33.96 -18.52
CA PRO A 494 -20.48 34.62 -17.34
C PRO A 494 -20.43 33.75 -16.08
N ALA A 495 -20.52 32.41 -16.22
CA ALA A 495 -20.57 31.46 -15.11
C ALA A 495 -19.28 30.65 -14.91
N MET A 496 -18.19 30.97 -15.60
CA MET A 496 -16.93 30.22 -15.49
C MET A 496 -15.70 31.14 -15.56
N ILE A 497 -14.84 31.03 -14.56
CA ILE A 497 -13.53 31.69 -14.52
C ILE A 497 -12.44 30.61 -14.42
N GLN A 498 -11.38 30.80 -15.20
CA GLN A 498 -10.17 29.99 -15.09
C GLN A 498 -9.03 30.81 -14.51
N LEU A 499 -8.22 30.17 -13.67
CA LEU A 499 -7.05 30.75 -13.03
C LEU A 499 -5.91 29.73 -13.12
N LYS A 500 -4.83 30.09 -13.81
CA LYS A 500 -3.60 29.30 -13.90
C LYS A 500 -2.57 29.87 -12.95
N ILE A 501 -2.01 29.02 -12.08
CA ILE A 501 -0.90 29.35 -11.20
C ILE A 501 0.32 28.57 -11.67
N SER A 502 1.39 29.27 -12.03
CA SER A 502 2.69 28.67 -12.30
C SER A 502 3.61 28.93 -11.12
N ALA A 503 4.29 27.89 -10.63
CA ALA A 503 5.20 27.98 -9.50
C ALA A 503 6.37 27.01 -9.66
N GLN A 504 7.48 27.31 -8.99
CA GLN A 504 8.63 26.42 -8.89
C GLN A 504 8.73 25.84 -7.48
N LEU A 505 8.95 24.53 -7.40
CA LEU A 505 9.32 23.82 -6.18
C LEU A 505 10.83 23.60 -6.19
N THR A 506 11.54 24.22 -5.26
CA THR A 506 13.01 24.16 -5.20
C THR A 506 13.45 23.27 -4.06
N GLY A 507 14.14 22.18 -4.40
CA GLY A 507 14.88 21.35 -3.45
C GLY A 507 16.31 21.84 -3.25
N LYS A 508 17.15 21.03 -2.60
CA LYS A 508 18.57 21.36 -2.38
C LYS A 508 19.42 21.23 -3.64
N THR A 509 19.05 20.31 -4.54
CA THR A 509 19.86 19.95 -5.72
C THR A 509 19.09 20.04 -7.04
N SER A 510 17.78 20.24 -7.02
CA SER A 510 16.92 20.15 -8.21
C SER A 510 15.66 20.99 -8.06
N GLN A 511 14.98 21.23 -9.18
CA GLN A 511 13.77 22.05 -9.26
C GLN A 511 12.63 21.24 -9.90
N MET A 512 11.39 21.58 -9.56
CA MET A 512 10.20 20.98 -10.14
C MET A 512 9.24 22.11 -10.49
N GLU A 513 8.96 22.28 -11.77
CA GLU A 513 7.94 23.23 -12.21
C GLU A 513 6.56 22.64 -11.92
N TYR A 514 5.67 23.49 -11.42
CA TYR A 514 4.30 23.16 -11.11
C TYR A 514 3.36 24.13 -11.82
N GLU A 515 2.34 23.59 -12.48
CA GLU A 515 1.18 24.38 -12.89
C GLU A 515 -0.11 23.83 -12.28
N GLY A 516 -0.87 24.74 -11.67
CA GLY A 516 -2.21 24.49 -11.15
C GLY A 516 -3.24 25.27 -11.93
N LEU A 517 -4.07 24.59 -12.72
CA LEU A 517 -5.17 25.20 -13.45
C LEU A 517 -6.49 24.98 -12.72
N TYR A 518 -7.03 26.06 -12.15
CA TYR A 518 -8.33 26.11 -11.50
C TYR A 518 -9.39 26.50 -12.51
N SER A 519 -10.44 25.69 -12.64
CA SER A 519 -11.65 26.01 -13.37
C SER A 519 -12.81 26.12 -12.38
N ILE A 520 -13.28 27.35 -12.14
CA ILE A 520 -14.27 27.70 -11.13
C ILE A 520 -15.59 27.98 -11.82
N PHE A 521 -16.65 27.32 -11.37
CA PHE A 521 -18.00 27.38 -11.96
C PHE A 521 -18.98 28.06 -11.02
N GLY A 522 -19.97 28.74 -11.58
CA GLY A 522 -21.09 29.35 -10.86
C GLY A 522 -21.88 28.37 -9.99
N SER A 523 -21.84 27.08 -10.34
CA SER A 523 -22.43 25.97 -9.57
C SER A 523 -21.74 25.68 -8.22
N GLY A 524 -20.60 26.33 -7.95
CA GLY A 524 -19.74 26.06 -6.79
C GLY A 524 -18.58 25.11 -7.08
N ASP A 525 -18.59 24.44 -8.24
CA ASP A 525 -17.56 23.47 -8.60
C ASP A 525 -16.22 24.13 -8.89
N ILE A 526 -15.14 23.52 -8.41
CA ILE A 526 -13.76 23.93 -8.68
C ILE A 526 -12.98 22.72 -9.14
N VAL A 527 -12.60 22.67 -10.42
CA VAL A 527 -11.72 21.61 -10.93
C VAL A 527 -10.29 22.11 -10.90
N LEU A 528 -9.42 21.39 -10.20
CA LEU A 528 -7.98 21.64 -10.19
C LEU A 528 -7.26 20.58 -11.01
N GLN A 529 -6.52 21.03 -12.01
CA GLN A 529 -5.61 20.21 -12.80
C GLN A 529 -4.19 20.57 -12.41
N ASN A 530 -3.39 19.54 -12.12
CA ASN A 530 -2.03 19.70 -11.65
C ASN A 530 -1.07 19.10 -12.69
N THR A 531 0.02 19.80 -12.97
CA THR A 531 1.17 19.28 -13.71
C THR A 531 2.43 19.48 -12.87
N PHE A 532 3.31 18.48 -12.91
CA PHE A 532 4.61 18.50 -12.26
C PHE A 532 5.66 18.13 -13.30
N GLU A 533 6.64 19.00 -13.51
CA GLU A 533 7.73 18.78 -14.46
C GLU A 533 9.08 18.83 -13.74
N PRO A 534 9.77 17.68 -13.59
CA PRO A 534 11.05 17.66 -12.91
C PRO A 534 12.14 18.25 -13.79
N ALA A 535 12.97 19.11 -13.20
CA ALA A 535 14.22 19.61 -13.76
C ALA A 535 15.39 19.21 -12.84
N GLY A 536 16.42 18.58 -13.43
CA GLY A 536 17.57 18.04 -12.69
C GLY A 536 17.39 16.57 -12.30
N SER A 537 18.14 16.15 -11.27
CA SER A 537 18.20 14.76 -10.82
C SER A 537 17.50 14.61 -9.48
N TRP A 538 16.25 14.16 -9.52
CA TRP A 538 15.47 13.83 -8.34
C TRP A 538 15.57 12.32 -8.04
N PRO A 539 15.57 11.92 -6.75
CA PRO A 539 15.33 10.53 -6.40
C PRO A 539 13.91 10.12 -6.80
N VAL A 540 13.59 8.83 -6.63
CA VAL A 540 12.18 8.42 -6.63
C VAL A 540 11.43 9.22 -5.56
N LEU A 541 10.22 9.66 -5.88
CA LEU A 541 9.43 10.52 -5.01
C LEU A 541 8.62 9.68 -4.01
N PRO A 542 8.48 10.12 -2.75
CA PRO A 542 7.61 9.45 -1.79
C PRO A 542 6.13 9.64 -2.14
N ARG A 543 5.79 10.78 -2.73
CA ARG A 543 4.42 11.21 -3.03
C ARG A 543 4.41 12.19 -4.19
N VAL A 544 3.32 12.20 -4.97
CA VAL A 544 2.97 13.31 -5.85
C VAL A 544 1.53 13.69 -5.56
N GLY A 545 1.30 14.87 -4.97
CA GLY A 545 -0.03 15.24 -4.51
C GLY A 545 -0.19 16.70 -4.12
N MET A 546 -1.35 17.01 -3.56
CA MET A 546 -1.68 18.31 -2.98
C MET A 546 -2.06 18.17 -1.51
N SER A 547 -1.68 19.14 -0.68
CA SER A 547 -2.12 19.26 0.70
C SER A 547 -2.91 20.56 0.91
N MET A 548 -3.97 20.51 1.70
CA MET A 548 -4.80 21.68 2.04
C MET A 548 -5.24 21.63 3.50
N HIS A 549 -5.52 22.80 4.07
CA HIS A 549 -5.87 22.94 5.48
C HIS A 549 -7.34 23.33 5.57
N LEU A 550 -8.17 22.43 6.10
CA LEU A 550 -9.59 22.69 6.37
C LEU A 550 -9.75 23.22 7.80
N ARG A 551 -10.83 23.96 8.04
CA ARG A 551 -11.17 24.38 9.40
C ARG A 551 -11.43 23.16 10.31
N PRO A 552 -11.10 23.25 11.61
CA PRO A 552 -11.10 22.11 12.51
C PRO A 552 -12.49 21.51 12.78
N GLN A 553 -13.60 22.17 12.43
CA GLN A 553 -14.95 21.63 12.62
C GLN A 553 -15.36 20.53 11.61
N TYR A 554 -14.65 20.36 10.48
CA TYR A 554 -15.03 19.40 9.43
C TYR A 554 -14.49 17.98 9.69
N GLN A 555 -14.74 17.44 10.88
CA GLN A 555 -14.06 16.25 11.41
C GLN A 555 -14.65 14.91 10.93
N HIS A 556 -15.70 14.91 10.11
CA HIS A 556 -16.32 13.67 9.64
C HIS A 556 -15.88 13.36 8.20
N LEU A 557 -15.09 12.31 8.01
CA LEU A 557 -14.67 11.83 6.70
C LEU A 557 -15.62 10.73 6.22
N ALA A 558 -16.17 10.87 5.02
CA ALA A 558 -16.81 9.77 4.30
C ALA A 558 -16.23 9.65 2.89
N TRP A 559 -16.08 8.44 2.38
CA TRP A 559 -15.48 8.20 1.07
C TRP A 559 -16.03 6.96 0.37
N TYR A 560 -16.04 7.01 -0.96
CA TYR A 560 -16.23 5.84 -1.82
C TYR A 560 -14.90 5.48 -2.49
N GLY A 561 -14.33 4.36 -2.08
CA GLY A 561 -12.99 3.91 -2.45
C GLY A 561 -12.63 2.63 -1.69
N ARG A 562 -11.34 2.34 -1.50
CA ARG A 562 -10.90 1.22 -0.68
C ARG A 562 -10.94 1.55 0.82
N GLY A 563 -11.26 0.56 1.65
CA GLY A 563 -11.34 0.73 3.10
C GLY A 563 -11.93 -0.50 3.82
N PRO A 564 -12.29 -0.38 5.12
CA PRO A 564 -12.26 0.85 5.93
C PRO A 564 -10.86 1.21 6.47
N HIS A 565 -9.95 0.23 6.61
CA HIS A 565 -8.58 0.45 7.06
C HIS A 565 -7.73 1.19 6.01
N GLU A 566 -6.53 1.64 6.39
CA GLU A 566 -5.60 2.27 5.45
C GLU A 566 -5.11 1.29 4.36
N SER A 567 -4.79 1.83 3.19
CA SER A 567 -4.27 1.07 2.05
C SER A 567 -3.22 1.89 1.29
N TYR A 568 -2.28 1.18 0.65
CA TYR A 568 -1.17 1.76 -0.13
C TYR A 568 -1.04 1.01 -1.46
N GLU A 569 -0.28 1.56 -2.41
CA GLU A 569 -0.26 1.05 -3.79
C GLU A 569 0.14 -0.44 -3.88
N ASP A 570 1.05 -0.88 -3.00
CA ASP A 570 1.52 -2.26 -2.88
C ASP A 570 0.90 -3.04 -1.72
N ARG A 571 -0.10 -2.47 -1.01
CA ARG A 571 -0.85 -3.09 0.08
C ARG A 571 -2.32 -2.62 0.09
N LYS A 572 -3.12 -3.14 -0.84
CA LYS A 572 -4.53 -2.74 -1.01
C LYS A 572 -5.50 -3.87 -1.35
N SER A 573 -5.04 -5.11 -1.48
CA SER A 573 -5.92 -6.22 -1.85
C SER A 573 -6.88 -6.60 -0.72
N GLY A 574 -6.45 -6.42 0.54
CA GLY A 574 -7.24 -6.61 1.74
C GLY A 574 -8.29 -5.52 2.01
N ALA A 575 -8.23 -4.40 1.28
CA ALA A 575 -9.15 -3.28 1.40
C ALA A 575 -10.22 -3.32 0.29
N PRO A 576 -11.45 -3.80 0.57
CA PRO A 576 -12.54 -3.82 -0.41
C PRO A 576 -12.98 -2.41 -0.82
N PHE A 577 -13.49 -2.28 -2.04
CA PHE A 577 -14.21 -1.08 -2.46
C PHE A 577 -15.55 -0.99 -1.74
N GLY A 578 -15.88 0.19 -1.23
CA GLY A 578 -17.13 0.43 -0.53
C GLY A 578 -17.32 1.90 -0.20
N PHE A 579 -18.47 2.20 0.40
CA PHE A 579 -18.73 3.50 1.01
C PHE A 579 -18.44 3.38 2.51
N TYR A 580 -17.52 4.19 3.01
CA TYR A 580 -17.06 4.18 4.39
C TYR A 580 -17.19 5.57 4.99
N SER A 581 -17.30 5.64 6.32
CA SER A 581 -17.38 6.90 7.05
C SER A 581 -16.86 6.75 8.48
N GLY A 582 -16.24 7.79 9.01
CA GLY A 582 -15.73 7.85 10.37
C GLY A 582 -15.27 9.25 10.72
N LYS A 583 -14.83 9.48 11.96
CA LYS A 583 -14.16 10.74 12.27
C LYS A 583 -12.73 10.71 11.74
N VAL A 584 -12.14 11.88 11.53
CA VAL A 584 -10.73 12.03 11.16
C VAL A 584 -9.82 11.43 12.23
N GLU A 585 -10.15 11.55 13.52
CA GLU A 585 -9.42 10.90 14.61
C GLU A 585 -9.39 9.37 14.47
N ASP A 586 -10.48 8.75 14.01
CA ASP A 586 -10.58 7.30 13.82
C ASP A 586 -9.79 6.81 12.59
N GLN A 587 -9.25 7.71 11.77
CA GLN A 587 -8.44 7.35 10.60
C GLN A 587 -6.94 7.32 10.91
N TYR A 588 -6.53 7.77 12.09
CA TYR A 588 -5.16 7.69 12.55
C TYR A 588 -4.82 6.27 12.99
N VAL A 589 -3.69 5.75 12.52
CA VAL A 589 -3.15 4.46 13.00
C VAL A 589 -1.99 4.75 13.97
N PRO A 590 -2.08 4.33 15.23
CA PRO A 590 -1.12 4.68 16.27
C PRO A 590 0.12 3.78 16.25
N TYR A 591 0.83 3.76 15.11
CA TYR A 591 2.15 3.12 15.04
C TYR A 591 3.04 3.65 16.17
N ILE A 592 3.71 2.74 16.90
CA ILE A 592 4.47 3.07 18.13
C ILE A 592 5.50 4.15 17.86
N TYR A 593 6.20 4.04 16.73
CA TYR A 593 6.98 5.11 16.14
C TYR A 593 6.10 5.86 15.12
N PRO A 594 5.69 7.11 15.39
CA PRO A 594 4.81 7.84 14.50
C PRO A 594 5.38 7.98 13.09
N THR A 595 4.55 7.70 12.09
CA THR A 595 4.92 7.71 10.67
C THR A 595 3.71 7.98 9.78
N GLU A 596 3.90 8.05 8.46
CA GLU A 596 2.81 8.12 7.48
C GLU A 596 1.78 7.00 7.71
N ASN A 597 0.50 7.37 7.73
CA ASN A 597 -0.62 6.48 8.03
C ASN A 597 -1.93 7.01 7.41
N GLY A 598 -3.02 6.24 7.52
CA GLY A 598 -4.38 6.69 7.24
C GLY A 598 -4.75 6.82 5.75
N ASN A 599 -3.82 6.54 4.83
CA ASN A 599 -4.06 6.67 3.39
C ASN A 599 -5.20 5.77 2.91
N LYS A 600 -6.04 6.28 2.00
CA LYS A 600 -7.10 5.54 1.31
C LYS A 600 -6.80 5.57 -0.18
N THR A 601 -6.69 4.39 -0.80
CA THR A 601 -6.37 4.29 -2.23
C THR A 601 -7.61 4.19 -3.12
N ASP A 602 -7.42 4.56 -4.39
CA ASP A 602 -8.40 4.45 -5.46
C ASP A 602 -9.75 5.15 -5.14
N VAL A 603 -9.71 6.26 -4.40
CA VAL A 603 -10.89 7.01 -3.96
C VAL A 603 -11.54 7.73 -5.14
N ARG A 604 -12.82 7.42 -5.41
CA ARG A 604 -13.62 8.10 -6.43
C ARG A 604 -14.09 9.46 -5.95
N PHE A 605 -14.61 9.49 -4.73
CA PHE A 605 -14.98 10.73 -4.06
C PHE A 605 -14.91 10.58 -2.53
N ALA A 606 -14.71 11.71 -1.85
CA ALA A 606 -14.78 11.83 -0.40
C ALA A 606 -15.44 13.14 0.00
N VAL A 607 -15.81 13.25 1.28
CA VAL A 607 -16.30 14.47 1.90
C VAL A 607 -15.76 14.59 3.32
N LEU A 608 -15.26 15.78 3.66
CA LEU A 608 -15.06 16.18 5.05
C LEU A 608 -16.17 17.15 5.44
N ALA A 609 -16.97 16.77 6.44
CA ALA A 609 -18.16 17.51 6.85
C ALA A 609 -18.18 17.86 8.34
N ASP A 610 -18.93 18.91 8.65
CA ASP A 610 -19.33 19.29 10.00
C ASP A 610 -20.49 18.42 10.49
N SER A 611 -20.93 18.65 11.74
CA SER A 611 -22.07 17.95 12.33
C SER A 611 -23.42 18.23 11.64
N SER A 612 -23.49 19.24 10.77
CA SER A 612 -24.66 19.60 9.96
C SER A 612 -24.58 19.06 8.53
N ALA A 613 -23.65 18.15 8.24
CA ALA A 613 -23.41 17.56 6.93
C ALA A 613 -23.07 18.60 5.84
N ARG A 614 -22.44 19.72 6.23
CA ARG A 614 -21.87 20.72 5.32
C ARG A 614 -20.35 20.58 5.33
N GLY A 615 -19.73 20.69 4.16
CA GLY A 615 -18.33 20.38 4.06
C GLY A 615 -17.74 20.59 2.69
N LEU A 616 -16.60 19.95 2.47
CA LEU A 616 -15.87 19.94 1.22
C LEU A 616 -15.89 18.54 0.63
N TRP A 617 -16.53 18.40 -0.52
CA TRP A 617 -16.44 17.19 -1.32
C TRP A 617 -15.22 17.24 -2.23
N VAL A 618 -14.56 16.10 -2.42
CA VAL A 618 -13.44 15.89 -3.32
C VAL A 618 -13.81 14.73 -4.26
N GLN A 619 -13.64 14.90 -5.57
CA GLN A 619 -13.86 13.85 -6.57
C GLN A 619 -12.62 13.72 -7.46
N GLY A 620 -12.08 12.51 -7.57
CA GLY A 620 -10.95 12.21 -8.45
C GLY A 620 -11.35 12.06 -9.92
N TYR A 621 -10.40 12.25 -10.82
CA TYR A 621 -10.61 12.13 -12.28
C TYR A 621 -9.59 11.14 -12.87
N PRO A 622 -9.89 9.82 -12.89
CA PRO A 622 -11.09 9.16 -12.35
C PRO A 622 -11.04 8.86 -10.84
N ASP A 623 -9.86 8.93 -10.22
CA ASP A 623 -9.64 8.69 -8.81
C ASP A 623 -8.39 9.40 -8.29
N VAL A 624 -8.25 9.40 -6.97
CA VAL A 624 -7.13 9.95 -6.19
C VAL A 624 -6.84 9.04 -4.99
N ASP A 625 -5.66 9.17 -4.41
CA ASP A 625 -5.42 8.71 -3.04
C ASP A 625 -5.74 9.85 -2.06
N LEU A 626 -6.19 9.53 -0.84
CA LEU A 626 -6.67 10.53 0.11
C LEU A 626 -6.32 10.17 1.55
N SER A 627 -5.83 11.15 2.31
CA SER A 627 -5.66 11.03 3.76
C SER A 627 -6.07 12.33 4.48
N ALA A 628 -6.55 12.21 5.72
CA ALA A 628 -6.91 13.35 6.55
C ALA A 628 -6.29 13.18 7.95
N HIS A 629 -5.64 14.23 8.47
CA HIS A 629 -4.91 14.17 9.73
C HIS A 629 -5.26 15.33 10.65
N LEU A 630 -5.24 15.05 11.96
CA LEU A 630 -5.27 16.04 13.03
C LEU A 630 -3.88 16.54 13.43
N TYR A 631 -2.82 16.04 12.79
CA TYR A 631 -1.43 16.40 13.10
C TYR A 631 -0.81 17.14 11.92
N THR A 632 0.21 17.95 12.18
CA THR A 632 1.00 18.54 11.09
C THR A 632 1.95 17.48 10.52
N LEU A 633 2.27 17.57 9.22
CA LEU A 633 3.23 16.66 8.59
C LEU A 633 4.62 16.77 9.26
N GLU A 634 4.98 17.97 9.74
CA GLU A 634 6.21 18.21 10.50
C GLU A 634 6.22 17.50 11.85
N ASN A 635 5.14 17.63 12.65
CA ASN A 635 5.03 16.93 13.94
C ASN A 635 5.05 15.41 13.75
N LEU A 636 4.33 14.89 12.75
CA LEU A 636 4.34 13.47 12.41
C LEU A 636 5.72 12.97 11.95
N THR A 637 6.50 13.82 11.27
CA THR A 637 7.87 13.47 10.80
C THR A 637 8.89 13.40 11.94
N HIS A 638 8.68 14.14 13.03
CA HIS A 638 9.67 14.32 14.09
C HIS A 638 9.34 13.59 15.39
N ALA A 639 8.07 13.33 15.66
CA ALA A 639 7.64 12.56 16.83
C ALA A 639 8.25 11.16 16.78
N ARG A 640 8.79 10.72 17.91
CA ARG A 640 9.36 9.38 18.13
C ARG A 640 8.42 8.49 18.90
N HIS A 641 7.55 9.10 19.70
CA HIS A 641 6.52 8.42 20.49
C HIS A 641 5.15 9.05 20.25
N THR A 642 4.10 8.25 20.40
CA THR A 642 2.72 8.69 20.17
C THR A 642 2.26 9.83 21.10
N TYR A 643 2.84 9.95 22.30
CA TYR A 643 2.53 11.04 23.23
C TYR A 643 3.15 12.40 22.83
N GLU A 644 4.06 12.43 21.85
CA GLU A 644 4.69 13.65 21.32
C GLU A 644 3.86 14.28 20.18
N LEU A 645 2.76 13.65 19.79
CA LEU A 645 1.88 14.15 18.74
C LEU A 645 0.92 15.23 19.28
N GLU A 646 0.95 16.38 18.62
CA GLU A 646 0.16 17.55 18.99
C GLU A 646 -0.93 17.83 17.95
N GLN A 647 -2.16 18.01 18.40
CA GLN A 647 -3.26 18.34 17.49
C GLN A 647 -3.04 19.71 16.83
N ALA A 648 -3.06 19.71 15.50
CA ALA A 648 -3.01 20.91 14.68
C ALA A 648 -4.32 21.72 14.84
N PRO A 649 -4.28 23.06 14.68
CA PRO A 649 -5.47 23.91 14.74
C PRO A 649 -6.36 23.80 13.46
N TYR A 650 -6.16 22.77 12.65
CA TYR A 650 -6.80 22.54 11.36
C TYR A 650 -6.77 21.04 11.03
N ILE A 651 -7.57 20.65 10.04
CA ILE A 651 -7.47 19.31 9.45
C ILE A 651 -6.58 19.39 8.22
N SER A 652 -5.51 18.61 8.21
CA SER A 652 -4.64 18.44 7.04
C SER A 652 -5.28 17.42 6.10
N LEU A 653 -5.71 17.84 4.92
CA LEU A 653 -6.26 16.97 3.88
C LEU A 653 -5.23 16.83 2.75
N ASN A 654 -4.83 15.60 2.47
CA ASN A 654 -4.00 15.26 1.32
C ASN A 654 -4.87 14.63 0.23
N VAL A 655 -4.70 15.11 -1.00
CA VAL A 655 -5.35 14.58 -2.21
C VAL A 655 -4.23 14.33 -3.19
N ASP A 656 -3.89 13.07 -3.37
CA ASP A 656 -2.68 12.66 -4.05
C ASP A 656 -3.00 12.03 -5.41
N TYR A 657 -2.10 12.26 -6.39
CA TYR A 657 -2.10 11.41 -7.58
C TYR A 657 -1.86 9.99 -7.11
N ARG A 658 -0.72 9.75 -6.45
CA ARG A 658 -0.33 8.50 -5.80
C ARG A 658 0.75 8.76 -4.76
N GLN A 659 0.88 7.78 -3.87
CA GLN A 659 2.02 7.63 -2.98
C GLN A 659 2.89 6.44 -3.41
N ALA A 660 4.20 6.49 -3.18
CA ALA A 660 5.06 5.32 -3.38
C ALA A 660 4.64 4.19 -2.44
N GLY A 661 4.87 2.95 -2.86
CA GLY A 661 4.61 1.76 -2.05
C GLY A 661 5.39 1.76 -0.74
N LEU A 662 4.90 0.99 0.23
CA LEU A 662 5.53 0.81 1.54
C LEU A 662 6.79 -0.07 1.47
N GLY A 663 6.89 -0.94 0.46
CA GLY A 663 7.92 -1.96 0.42
C GLY A 663 7.75 -2.97 1.56
N GLY A 664 8.87 -3.53 2.04
CA GLY A 664 8.85 -4.49 3.14
C GLY A 664 9.32 -5.88 2.76
N ALA A 665 9.93 -6.11 1.59
CA ALA A 665 10.67 -7.36 1.35
C ALA A 665 11.72 -7.62 2.45
N ASP A 666 12.36 -6.54 2.92
CA ASP A 666 13.03 -6.35 4.20
C ASP A 666 12.93 -4.85 4.60
N SER A 667 13.57 -4.45 5.71
CA SER A 667 13.61 -3.06 6.21
C SER A 667 15.04 -2.50 6.39
N TRP A 668 16.03 -3.08 5.69
CA TRP A 668 17.45 -2.72 5.89
C TRP A 668 18.08 -2.06 4.69
N PRO A 669 17.77 -2.46 3.45
CA PRO A 669 17.92 -1.59 2.28
C PRO A 669 16.57 -1.17 1.68
N PRO A 670 16.54 -0.10 0.86
CA PRO A 670 15.34 0.25 0.10
C PRO A 670 14.99 -0.85 -0.90
N ARG A 671 13.85 -1.52 -0.70
CA ARG A 671 13.39 -2.65 -1.54
C ARG A 671 11.93 -2.58 -1.99
N THR A 672 11.33 -1.39 -2.00
CA THR A 672 10.04 -1.20 -2.68
C THR A 672 10.16 -1.61 -4.13
N HIS A 673 9.29 -2.51 -4.61
CA HIS A 673 9.38 -3.01 -5.97
C HIS A 673 9.22 -1.85 -6.98
N PRO A 674 10.00 -1.78 -8.08
CA PRO A 674 9.99 -0.64 -9.01
C PRO A 674 8.61 -0.26 -9.56
N ALA A 675 7.72 -1.23 -9.73
CA ALA A 675 6.34 -0.99 -10.19
C ALA A 675 5.49 -0.14 -9.23
N TYR A 676 5.92 0.01 -7.97
CA TYR A 676 5.24 0.80 -6.94
C TYR A 676 6.05 2.03 -6.53
N GLN A 677 7.13 2.36 -7.24
CA GLN A 677 7.89 3.58 -7.03
C GLN A 677 7.36 4.71 -7.91
N LEU A 678 7.58 5.97 -7.50
CA LEU A 678 7.27 7.15 -8.30
C LEU A 678 8.57 7.73 -8.87
N PRO A 679 9.02 7.33 -10.07
CA PRO A 679 10.24 7.87 -10.66
C PRO A 679 10.11 9.37 -10.93
N ALA A 680 11.23 10.09 -10.99
CA ALA A 680 11.25 11.50 -11.36
C ALA A 680 10.94 11.68 -12.86
N ARG A 681 9.65 11.77 -13.19
CA ARG A 681 9.12 12.02 -14.54
C ARG A 681 8.01 13.07 -14.47
N PRO A 682 7.55 13.58 -15.61
CA PRO A 682 6.31 14.35 -15.64
C PRO A 682 5.11 13.62 -15.04
N TYR A 683 4.34 14.33 -14.21
CA TYR A 683 3.07 13.88 -13.67
C TYR A 683 1.96 14.86 -14.01
N SER A 684 0.75 14.34 -14.23
CA SER A 684 -0.46 15.16 -14.30
C SER A 684 -1.65 14.38 -13.77
N TYR A 685 -2.50 15.06 -13.00
CA TYR A 685 -3.75 14.51 -12.50
C TYR A 685 -4.70 15.64 -12.12
N SER A 686 -5.97 15.31 -11.95
CA SER A 686 -7.01 16.30 -11.66
C SER A 686 -7.99 15.83 -10.60
N PHE A 687 -8.55 16.76 -9.86
CA PHE A 687 -9.66 16.51 -8.95
C PHE A 687 -10.60 17.72 -8.90
N ARG A 688 -11.84 17.46 -8.49
CA ARG A 688 -12.90 18.46 -8.32
C ARG A 688 -13.18 18.65 -6.84
N LEU A 689 -13.20 19.90 -6.42
CA LEU A 689 -13.69 20.36 -5.13
C LEU A 689 -15.11 20.87 -5.28
N LEU A 690 -15.98 20.48 -4.36
CA LEU A 690 -17.38 20.93 -4.36
C LEU A 690 -17.81 21.27 -2.92
N PRO A 691 -17.87 22.57 -2.57
CA PRO A 691 -18.27 23.02 -1.25
C PRO A 691 -19.79 22.96 -1.04
N GLY A 692 -20.24 22.68 0.18
CA GLY A 692 -21.64 22.77 0.59
C GLY A 692 -22.19 21.53 1.31
N GLY A 693 -23.52 21.39 1.33
CA GLY A 693 -24.23 20.29 2.00
C GLY A 693 -24.19 18.96 1.23
N ASN A 694 -25.34 18.29 1.11
CA ASN A 694 -25.44 17.09 0.28
C ASN A 694 -25.25 17.43 -1.21
N LYS A 695 -24.16 16.91 -1.80
CA LYS A 695 -23.77 17.14 -3.20
C LYS A 695 -23.75 15.87 -4.05
N ALA A 696 -24.28 14.76 -3.54
CA ALA A 696 -24.24 13.46 -4.22
C ALA A 696 -24.84 13.49 -5.64
N ALA A 697 -25.98 14.17 -5.82
CA ALA A 697 -26.60 14.32 -7.14
C ALA A 697 -25.76 15.17 -8.10
N GLN A 698 -25.12 16.23 -7.60
CA GLN A 698 -24.27 17.12 -8.41
C GLN A 698 -22.96 16.44 -8.82
N LEU A 699 -22.39 15.57 -7.97
CA LEU A 699 -21.21 14.76 -8.29
C LEU A 699 -21.43 13.75 -9.42
N ARG A 700 -22.67 13.30 -9.59
CA ARG A 700 -23.04 12.42 -10.70
C ARG A 700 -23.12 13.15 -12.03
N LYS A 701 -23.25 14.48 -12.02
CA LYS A 701 -23.31 15.28 -13.25
C LYS A 701 -21.90 15.57 -13.78
N GLN A 702 -21.76 15.52 -15.09
CA GLN A 702 -20.58 16.00 -15.78
C GLN A 702 -20.60 17.52 -15.81
N LEU A 703 -19.46 18.14 -15.51
CA LEU A 703 -19.30 19.56 -15.78
C LEU A 703 -19.21 19.75 -17.30
N PRO A 704 -19.69 20.88 -17.85
CA PRO A 704 -19.51 21.22 -19.26
C PRO A 704 -18.05 21.62 -19.55
N LEU A 705 -17.11 20.98 -18.88
CA LEU A 705 -15.68 21.17 -18.97
C LEU A 705 -15.07 20.02 -19.75
N VAL A 706 -14.51 20.35 -20.90
CA VAL A 706 -13.59 19.44 -21.57
C VAL A 706 -12.23 19.63 -20.91
N LEU A 707 -11.78 18.62 -20.15
CA LEU A 707 -10.44 18.63 -19.57
C LEU A 707 -9.41 18.53 -20.69
N PRO A 708 -8.31 19.30 -20.64
CA PRO A 708 -7.25 19.16 -21.61
C PRO A 708 -6.65 17.76 -21.52
N PRO A 709 -6.10 17.24 -22.63
CA PRO A 709 -5.37 16.00 -22.61
C PRO A 709 -4.13 16.16 -21.72
N VAL A 710 -3.46 15.05 -21.42
CA VAL A 710 -2.14 15.02 -20.83
C VAL A 710 -1.15 14.63 -21.93
N ILE A 711 -0.09 15.43 -22.12
CA ILE A 711 1.03 15.07 -23.00
C ILE A 711 2.04 14.24 -22.19
N GLN A 712 2.04 12.93 -22.39
CA GLN A 712 2.95 11.99 -21.75
C GLN A 712 4.16 11.70 -22.63
N ALA A 713 5.35 11.79 -22.03
CA ALA A 713 6.59 11.31 -22.62
C ALA A 713 7.57 10.95 -21.51
N ALA A 714 8.58 10.13 -21.83
CA ALA A 714 9.58 9.70 -20.87
C ALA A 714 10.49 10.84 -20.37
N ALA A 715 10.63 11.91 -21.16
CA ALA A 715 11.45 13.08 -20.85
C ALA A 715 10.96 14.30 -21.65
N THR A 716 11.48 15.49 -21.34
CA THR A 716 11.33 16.71 -22.17
C THR A 716 12.55 16.97 -23.04
N HIS A 717 13.67 16.28 -22.82
CA HIS A 717 14.90 16.37 -23.60
C HIS A 717 15.28 15.00 -24.16
N PHE A 718 15.72 14.93 -25.43
CA PHE A 718 16.03 13.67 -26.10
C PHE A 718 17.13 13.81 -27.17
N GLN A 719 17.76 12.70 -27.57
CA GLN A 719 18.87 12.69 -28.55
C GLN A 719 18.41 12.27 -29.96
N ASP A 720 17.77 11.10 -30.08
CA ASP A 720 17.38 10.52 -31.37
C ASP A 720 15.90 10.73 -31.67
N SER A 721 15.05 10.12 -30.85
CA SER A 721 13.60 10.27 -30.93
C SER A 721 12.97 10.05 -29.57
N LEU A 722 11.79 10.63 -29.37
CA LEU A 722 11.02 10.49 -28.13
C LEU A 722 9.59 10.11 -28.47
N LEU A 723 9.08 9.06 -27.83
CA LEU A 723 7.69 8.65 -27.95
C LEU A 723 6.81 9.59 -27.12
N VAL A 724 5.83 10.20 -27.77
CA VAL A 724 4.82 11.07 -27.16
C VAL A 724 3.46 10.38 -27.25
N GLN A 725 2.78 10.32 -26.11
CA GLN A 725 1.43 9.80 -25.96
C GLN A 725 0.53 10.91 -25.43
N LEU A 726 -0.69 10.99 -25.97
CA LEU A 726 -1.71 11.91 -25.48
C LEU A 726 -2.80 11.09 -24.82
N GLU A 727 -3.24 11.49 -23.62
CA GLU A 727 -4.30 10.81 -22.90
C GLU A 727 -5.35 11.81 -22.43
N SER A 728 -6.64 11.52 -22.65
CA SER A 728 -7.69 12.36 -22.10
C SER A 728 -7.99 11.93 -20.66
N PRO A 729 -8.13 12.86 -19.70
CA PRO A 729 -8.56 12.54 -18.35
C PRO A 729 -9.96 11.89 -18.27
N VAL A 730 -10.74 11.97 -19.35
CA VAL A 730 -12.03 11.30 -19.49
C VAL A 730 -11.99 10.35 -20.68
N ALA A 731 -12.16 9.06 -20.39
CA ALA A 731 -12.07 8.00 -21.38
C ALA A 731 -13.04 8.22 -22.56
N GLY A 732 -12.54 8.03 -23.79
CA GLY A 732 -13.34 8.12 -25.03
C GLY A 732 -13.43 9.51 -25.65
N ARG A 733 -12.86 10.56 -25.03
CA ARG A 733 -12.84 11.90 -25.60
C ARG A 733 -11.83 12.05 -26.75
N PRO A 734 -12.22 12.65 -27.89
CA PRO A 734 -11.29 12.98 -28.97
C PRO A 734 -10.21 13.97 -28.52
N ILE A 735 -8.96 13.66 -28.85
CA ILE A 735 -7.81 14.55 -28.67
C ILE A 735 -7.36 15.06 -30.04
N TYR A 736 -7.05 16.33 -30.12
CA TYR A 736 -6.45 16.97 -31.27
C TYR A 736 -5.16 17.67 -30.85
N TYR A 737 -4.18 17.71 -31.75
CA TYR A 737 -2.90 18.35 -31.47
C TYR A 737 -2.27 18.97 -32.72
N THR A 738 -1.34 19.88 -32.51
CA THR A 738 -0.45 20.44 -33.53
C THR A 738 1.01 20.17 -33.13
N LEU A 739 1.91 20.19 -34.11
CA LEU A 739 3.35 20.11 -33.90
C LEU A 739 3.97 21.42 -34.40
N ASN A 740 4.63 22.15 -33.50
CA ASN A 740 5.26 23.47 -33.69
C ASN A 740 4.30 24.62 -34.02
N GLU A 741 3.19 24.35 -34.68
CA GLU A 741 2.16 25.32 -35.06
C GLU A 741 1.24 25.70 -33.91
N GLU A 742 0.65 26.89 -34.00
CA GLU A 742 -0.45 27.31 -33.13
C GLU A 742 -1.76 26.61 -33.49
N VAL A 743 -2.60 26.38 -32.48
CA VAL A 743 -3.92 25.79 -32.69
C VAL A 743 -4.81 26.82 -33.37
N GLY A 744 -5.17 26.56 -34.63
CA GLY A 744 -5.94 27.48 -35.47
C GLY A 744 -5.27 27.86 -36.81
N ALA A 745 -4.02 27.44 -37.02
CA ALA A 745 -3.39 27.49 -38.35
C ALA A 745 -4.14 26.56 -39.33
N GLU A 746 -4.45 27.06 -40.53
CA GLU A 746 -5.10 26.26 -41.60
C GLU A 746 -4.26 24.99 -41.86
N ASP A 747 -4.91 23.83 -41.85
CA ASP A 747 -4.34 22.49 -42.12
C ASP A 747 -3.34 21.87 -41.10
N ALA A 748 -3.05 22.50 -39.96
CA ALA A 748 -2.07 21.99 -38.98
C ALA A 748 -2.64 21.01 -37.92
N LEU A 749 -3.96 20.89 -37.82
CA LEU A 749 -4.64 20.16 -36.74
C LEU A 749 -4.70 18.64 -36.99
N ILE A 750 -4.08 17.87 -36.11
CA ILE A 750 -4.00 16.41 -36.21
C ILE A 750 -4.93 15.76 -35.17
N LYS A 751 -5.79 14.84 -35.61
CA LYS A 751 -6.59 14.00 -34.69
C LYS A 751 -5.71 12.89 -34.14
N TYR A 752 -5.64 12.76 -32.82
CA TYR A 752 -4.86 11.71 -32.17
C TYR A 752 -5.50 10.32 -32.38
N THR A 753 -4.73 9.40 -32.96
CA THR A 753 -5.14 8.00 -33.21
C THR A 753 -4.24 6.98 -32.50
N GLY A 754 -3.14 7.43 -31.89
CA GLY A 754 -2.19 6.62 -31.15
C GLY A 754 -0.86 7.36 -30.92
N PRO A 755 0.06 6.79 -30.12
CA PRO A 755 1.37 7.39 -29.84
C PRO A 755 2.18 7.72 -31.10
N PHE A 756 2.96 8.80 -31.05
CA PHE A 756 3.80 9.26 -32.17
C PHE A 756 5.20 9.65 -31.69
N TYR A 757 6.18 9.66 -32.60
CA TYR A 757 7.57 10.04 -32.27
C TYR A 757 7.88 11.48 -32.68
N VAL A 758 8.55 12.22 -31.80
CA VAL A 758 9.24 13.47 -32.16
C VAL A 758 10.73 13.18 -32.37
N ARG A 759 11.35 13.79 -33.39
CA ARG A 759 12.75 13.55 -33.81
C ARG A 759 13.61 14.81 -33.86
N GLU A 760 13.00 15.96 -33.62
CA GLU A 760 13.61 17.28 -33.57
C GLU A 760 12.93 18.10 -32.47
N THR A 761 13.51 19.24 -32.10
CA THR A 761 12.88 20.11 -31.09
C THR A 761 11.45 20.45 -31.55
N THR A 762 10.46 20.00 -30.78
CA THR A 762 9.05 20.03 -31.18
C THR A 762 8.20 20.55 -30.04
N ILE A 763 7.35 21.55 -30.31
CA ILE A 763 6.29 21.97 -29.40
C ILE A 763 5.03 21.19 -29.76
N VAL A 764 4.57 20.33 -28.85
CA VAL A 764 3.29 19.64 -28.99
C VAL A 764 2.24 20.48 -28.28
N ARG A 765 1.25 20.97 -29.02
CA ARG A 765 0.08 21.64 -28.44
C ARG A 765 -1.13 20.74 -28.61
N ALA A 766 -1.82 20.38 -27.53
CA ALA A 766 -2.92 19.44 -27.55
C ALA A 766 -4.14 19.95 -26.79
N PHE A 767 -5.33 19.63 -27.30
CA PHE A 767 -6.60 19.92 -26.65
C PHE A 767 -7.59 18.77 -26.92
N CYS A 768 -8.58 18.65 -26.05
CA CYS A 768 -9.72 17.78 -26.24
C CYS A 768 -10.88 18.61 -26.79
N PHE A 769 -11.69 18.00 -27.65
CA PHE A 769 -12.89 18.61 -28.19
C PHE A 769 -14.08 17.68 -28.02
N GLU A 770 -15.23 18.25 -27.65
CA GLU A 770 -16.50 17.54 -27.61
C GLU A 770 -17.57 18.42 -28.27
N PRO A 771 -18.31 17.91 -29.29
CA PRO A 771 -19.35 18.67 -29.97
C PRO A 771 -20.40 19.22 -28.99
N GLY A 772 -20.71 20.51 -29.08
CA GLY A 772 -21.62 21.19 -28.14
C GLY A 772 -20.94 21.77 -26.89
N TYR A 773 -19.63 21.58 -26.74
CA TYR A 773 -18.82 22.16 -25.66
C TYR A 773 -17.77 23.11 -26.21
N GLY A 774 -17.24 23.98 -25.34
CA GLY A 774 -16.00 24.69 -25.63
C GLY A 774 -14.83 23.69 -25.69
N ASN A 775 -13.85 23.93 -26.57
CA ASN A 775 -12.58 23.20 -26.56
C ASN A 775 -11.99 23.22 -25.14
N SER A 776 -11.28 22.16 -24.76
CA SER A 776 -10.40 22.29 -23.59
C SER A 776 -9.37 23.39 -23.84
N LEU A 777 -8.66 23.79 -22.77
CA LEU A 777 -7.44 24.55 -22.99
C LEU A 777 -6.48 23.76 -23.88
N ILE A 778 -5.70 24.52 -24.63
CA ILE A 778 -4.57 24.00 -25.37
C ILE A 778 -3.45 23.88 -24.34
N ILE A 779 -3.10 22.65 -23.99
CA ILE A 779 -1.85 22.41 -23.27
C ILE A 779 -0.72 22.37 -24.27
N SER A 780 0.42 22.92 -23.89
CA SER A 780 1.62 22.96 -24.72
C SER A 780 2.76 22.29 -23.97
N ARG A 781 3.55 21.50 -24.68
CA ARG A 781 4.78 20.93 -24.14
C ARG A 781 5.88 20.99 -25.19
N THR A 782 7.02 21.54 -24.80
CA THR A 782 8.21 21.59 -25.64
C THR A 782 9.09 20.39 -25.36
N PHE A 783 9.42 19.65 -26.42
CA PHE A 783 10.41 18.58 -26.40
C PHE A 783 11.66 19.08 -27.10
N THR A 784 12.79 19.14 -26.39
CA THR A 784 14.03 19.71 -26.92
C THR A 784 14.99 18.61 -27.34
N ARG A 785 15.42 18.63 -28.60
CA ARG A 785 16.49 17.74 -29.06
C ARG A 785 17.85 18.31 -28.65
N VAL A 786 18.62 17.52 -27.92
CA VAL A 786 20.01 17.86 -27.54
C VAL A 786 21.00 17.19 -28.48
N GLN A 787 21.98 17.94 -28.98
CA GLN A 787 23.06 17.39 -29.79
C GLN A 787 24.03 16.59 -28.92
N ARG A 788 24.56 15.48 -29.48
CA ARG A 788 25.65 14.72 -28.86
C ARG A 788 26.86 15.64 -28.76
N GLU A 789 27.42 15.83 -27.56
CA GLU A 789 28.80 16.35 -27.48
C GLU A 789 29.71 15.37 -28.22
N PRO A 790 30.63 15.84 -29.07
CA PRO A 790 31.59 14.96 -29.70
C PRO A 790 32.43 14.30 -28.60
N GLU A 791 32.48 12.96 -28.59
CA GLU A 791 33.44 12.22 -27.77
C GLU A 791 34.82 12.82 -27.99
N ALA A 792 35.48 13.23 -26.91
CA ALA A 792 36.88 13.65 -26.98
C ALA A 792 37.67 12.52 -27.66
N PRO A 793 38.52 12.84 -28.66
CA PRO A 793 39.29 11.82 -29.34
C PRO A 793 40.12 11.05 -28.31
N PRO A 794 40.33 9.73 -28.52
CA PRO A 794 41.18 8.94 -27.63
C PRO A 794 42.55 9.62 -27.56
N MET A 795 43.03 9.88 -26.35
CA MET A 795 44.39 10.36 -26.11
C MET A 795 45.38 9.33 -26.70
N GLU A 796 45.93 9.64 -27.87
CA GLU A 796 47.15 9.02 -28.36
C GLU A 796 48.30 9.30 -27.38
N GLY A 797 49.12 8.28 -27.16
CA GLY A 797 50.00 8.13 -26.00
C GLY A 797 51.09 9.19 -25.80
N ARG A 798 51.61 9.18 -24.58
CA ARG A 798 53.02 9.48 -24.31
C ARG A 798 53.65 8.29 -23.61
N GLU A 799 54.78 7.87 -24.17
CA GLU A 799 55.71 6.81 -23.74
C GLU A 799 56.15 6.93 -22.28
#